data_AF-A0A131YSS8-F1
#
_entry.id   AF-A0A131YSS8-F1
#
_cell.length_a   1.000
_cell.length_b   1.000
_cell.length_c   1.000
_cell.angle_alpha   90.00
_cell.angle_beta   90.00
_cell.angle_gamma   90.00
#
_symmetry.space_group_name_H-M   'P 1'
#
loop_
_entity.id
_entity.type
_entity.pdbx_description
1 polymer ?
#
loop_
_entity_poly.entity_id
_entity_poly.type
_entity_poly.pdbx_seq_one_letter_code
_entity_poly.pdbx_strand_id
1 'polypeptide(L)'
;MSTQILQWNARGLFHNLDDIKDLLNDYQPRVFCVQETHLKSTNRNFLNQYVVFRKDRNSGYSSGGVAIIAQKTVPCQHIALQSSLEVVAVRAILFNHLITVCSIYIPPGERFDKIEFEKLIDQLPEPYVLIGDFNAHSALWGDTRCDTRGHAIENFLLSSGACLFNRAEPTYHNTTHNTYSCIDLAIGSASLLPYLEWKVVNNPYGSDHFPTLLETRQWHDGPAYPKKWNLRGANWVKFRELCTLRLEEVDHLDVEEMASYVSEYILICARKCIPQSSANRVNAKPWWNNECEIAKKRQNKAWSIFSRYPTVENLINFKSCKANGRRIRRIAKRESWARYISSINSYTDASKVYNRVHKLKGNRPNPFPMVNDSCDTIEKQANTLGEHFEKISSSENYTAKFLHHKSVAESVPLRGNNPVSDGYNQLLTLHELKLALGSCGSSAPGADTITYEMIQNLPDETLNCLLGLYNKIFDTGKIPSAWKEAIVLPILKQGKDPSSVNSYRPIALTSCLLKVFEKMINRRLVYYLEYNGVLDPCQSGFRRARSTTDNLVLLESYIRDAFVHNQYCLSVFFDLEKAYDTAWRYGILQDLSSFGIGGRLIHILRDYLSERKFRVRIGSVLSRTFPQENGVPQGGVLSCTLFIVKMNSLRSVIPPAISYSVYVDDIQISFKSCNLTICERQIQLGVNRLAKWADENGFKFNTDKTTCVLFSRRRGIHPDPCILMNGQSLITAKEQKFLGVVFDAKLTFIQHIKQLKLKCLQTMNILKILSHQSWGTDRYCLISLFRSLVLSRIDYGCIVYQSASKTALKILDPVYHLGIRLALGAFRTSPVQSLYAESDQWPLDYQRTYLGVTYAIRIMSLKQHPCKALLNDVSATQLYINRPSIAPPFPLAIKPVVEKLGIRFADLQESEHAEIVPPWQQCPVACDWSFKELKRKTCPNALIEQHFLALEHKYRSAAFFSDGSKNQTSVSCAAYGQNFSDTKTLHMHTSIFTAEAYGILLIIQHIVQHKIQRSVVYTDSLSVVTALSCGKYSKNPVFNKLLNEIHAAYNLKLSIVLCWVPGHSGIAGNEIVDKNAREAASRNIIDISSVPGVDLKPVVRRGLRSHWQAEWDKQVDNKLHLVKPQLRKIIPQKLNRFKEVTIARLRIGHTYATHKHLLTGTDPPTCIHCGENLTVLHVLIECPGLHQERLTHFRELYRYRIPPHPALFLSIDSMFNLKRLFSYLAKVNFLAMVSFHPSHQAGPHV
;
A
#
# COMPACT_ATOMS: atom_id res chain seq x y z
N MET A 1 -27.41 -10.81 -26.75
CA MET A 1 -28.33 -10.10 -25.84
C MET A 1 -27.68 -10.10 -24.48
N SER A 2 -27.49 -8.95 -23.83
CA SER A 2 -26.96 -8.92 -22.46
C SER A 2 -28.14 -8.83 -21.51
N THR A 3 -28.38 -9.85 -20.69
CA THR A 3 -29.43 -9.82 -19.67
C THR A 3 -29.17 -8.69 -18.68
N GLN A 4 -30.19 -7.90 -18.34
CA GLN A 4 -30.05 -6.73 -17.46
C GLN A 4 -30.72 -6.92 -16.10
N ILE A 5 -31.91 -7.53 -16.06
CA ILE A 5 -32.59 -7.92 -14.81
C ILE A 5 -32.88 -9.42 -14.83
N LEU A 6 -32.50 -10.11 -13.76
CA LEU A 6 -32.79 -11.53 -13.51
C LEU A 6 -33.68 -11.64 -12.27
N GLN A 7 -34.62 -12.57 -12.26
CA GLN A 7 -35.38 -12.94 -11.06
C GLN A 7 -35.30 -14.46 -10.81
N TRP A 8 -35.24 -14.85 -9.53
CA TRP A 8 -35.32 -16.25 -9.13
C TRP A 8 -35.76 -16.40 -7.67
N ASN A 9 -36.81 -17.17 -7.42
CA ASN A 9 -37.08 -17.69 -6.07
C ASN A 9 -36.08 -18.80 -5.74
N ALA A 10 -35.17 -18.51 -4.82
CA ALA A 10 -34.03 -19.37 -4.53
C ALA A 10 -34.31 -20.44 -3.46
N ARG A 11 -35.43 -20.36 -2.72
CA ARG A 11 -35.74 -21.26 -1.58
C ARG A 11 -34.55 -21.53 -0.66
N GLY A 12 -33.85 -20.48 -0.27
CA GLY A 12 -32.64 -20.50 0.54
C GLY A 12 -31.39 -20.13 -0.24
N LEU A 13 -30.98 -18.87 -0.10
CA LEU A 13 -29.84 -18.28 -0.81
C LEU A 13 -28.53 -19.03 -0.55
N PHE A 14 -28.21 -19.35 0.71
CA PHE A 14 -26.96 -20.05 1.04
C PHE A 14 -26.97 -21.50 0.57
N HIS A 15 -28.14 -22.15 0.54
CA HIS A 15 -28.27 -23.51 0.02
C HIS A 15 -27.95 -23.57 -1.47
N ASN A 16 -28.34 -22.51 -2.20
CA ASN A 16 -28.23 -22.41 -3.66
C ASN A 16 -27.19 -21.35 -4.12
N LEU A 17 -26.21 -21.01 -3.28
CA LEU A 17 -25.23 -19.96 -3.57
C LEU A 17 -24.37 -20.27 -4.82
N ASP A 18 -24.13 -21.54 -5.09
CA ASP A 18 -23.41 -21.97 -6.30
C ASP A 18 -24.24 -21.74 -7.55
N ASP A 19 -25.53 -22.09 -7.52
CA ASP A 19 -26.45 -21.88 -8.63
C ASP A 19 -26.67 -20.37 -8.87
N ILE A 20 -26.75 -19.56 -7.81
CA ILE A 20 -26.73 -18.09 -7.91
C ILE A 20 -25.47 -17.58 -8.59
N LYS A 21 -24.30 -18.12 -8.24
CA LYS A 21 -23.04 -17.74 -8.89
C LYS A 21 -23.00 -18.21 -10.35
N ASP A 22 -23.60 -19.34 -10.68
CA ASP A 22 -23.72 -19.82 -12.05
C ASP A 22 -24.60 -18.84 -12.85
N LEU A 23 -25.81 -18.54 -12.37
CA LEU A 23 -26.71 -17.56 -12.95
C LEU A 23 -26.05 -16.19 -13.17
N LEU A 24 -25.34 -15.68 -12.16
CA LEU A 24 -24.61 -14.41 -12.24
C LEU A 24 -23.48 -14.42 -13.28
N ASN A 25 -22.89 -15.57 -13.58
CA ASN A 25 -21.81 -15.70 -14.56
C ASN A 25 -22.32 -15.95 -15.98
N ASP A 26 -23.36 -16.78 -16.11
CA ASP A 26 -23.89 -17.24 -17.38
C ASP A 26 -24.72 -16.13 -18.04
N TYR A 27 -25.53 -15.41 -17.27
CA TYR A 27 -26.40 -14.34 -17.77
C TYR A 27 -25.87 -12.92 -17.52
N GLN A 28 -24.93 -12.75 -16.58
CA GLN A 28 -24.32 -11.46 -16.24
C GLN A 28 -25.31 -10.31 -15.95
N PRO A 29 -26.39 -10.53 -15.18
CA PRO A 29 -27.40 -9.51 -14.94
C PRO A 29 -26.82 -8.31 -14.20
N ARG A 30 -27.27 -7.10 -14.56
CA ARG A 30 -26.94 -5.87 -13.81
C ARG A 30 -27.64 -5.81 -12.47
N VAL A 31 -28.88 -6.32 -12.40
CA VAL A 31 -29.68 -6.46 -11.18
C VAL A 31 -30.27 -7.87 -11.11
N PHE A 32 -30.18 -8.52 -9.94
CA PHE A 32 -30.73 -9.85 -9.71
C PHE A 32 -31.66 -9.83 -8.48
N CYS A 33 -32.96 -9.99 -8.72
CA CYS A 33 -34.00 -10.10 -7.69
C CYS A 33 -34.11 -11.55 -7.21
N VAL A 34 -34.04 -11.76 -5.89
CA VAL A 34 -34.05 -13.07 -5.26
C VAL A 34 -35.13 -13.13 -4.18
N GLN A 35 -36.03 -14.10 -4.29
CA GLN A 35 -37.07 -14.39 -3.30
C GLN A 35 -36.70 -15.61 -2.45
N GLU A 36 -37.35 -15.75 -1.29
CA GLU A 36 -37.07 -16.76 -0.26
C GLU A 36 -35.58 -16.89 0.06
N THR A 37 -34.96 -15.78 0.48
CA THR A 37 -33.52 -15.75 0.74
C THR A 37 -33.10 -16.60 1.96
N HIS A 38 -33.99 -16.76 2.95
CA HIS A 38 -33.77 -17.45 4.23
C HIS A 38 -32.58 -16.87 5.02
N LEU A 39 -32.34 -15.56 4.89
CA LEU A 39 -31.25 -14.88 5.58
C LEU A 39 -31.71 -14.38 6.96
N LYS A 40 -30.76 -14.36 7.91
CA LYS A 40 -30.92 -13.70 9.22
C LYS A 40 -30.16 -12.38 9.22
N SER A 41 -30.57 -11.47 10.11
CA SER A 41 -29.90 -10.17 10.33
C SER A 41 -28.39 -10.30 10.65
N THR A 42 -27.96 -11.42 11.21
CA THR A 42 -26.56 -11.73 11.51
C THR A 42 -25.72 -12.12 10.29
N ASN A 43 -26.34 -12.55 9.19
CA ASN A 43 -25.62 -12.94 7.97
C ASN A 43 -25.08 -11.70 7.26
N ARG A 44 -23.76 -11.57 7.11
CA ARG A 44 -23.10 -10.43 6.44
C ARG A 44 -22.32 -10.90 5.20
N ASN A 45 -22.37 -10.10 4.13
CA ASN A 45 -21.55 -10.14 2.92
C ASN A 45 -21.17 -11.54 2.37
N PHE A 46 -22.00 -12.09 1.48
CA PHE A 46 -21.78 -13.39 0.81
C PHE A 46 -21.49 -13.28 -0.70
N LEU A 47 -21.66 -12.10 -1.31
CA LEU A 47 -21.36 -11.83 -2.73
C LEU A 47 -20.49 -10.58 -2.89
N ASN A 48 -19.16 -10.77 -2.84
CA ASN A 48 -18.19 -9.67 -2.80
C ASN A 48 -18.16 -8.74 -4.03
N GLN A 49 -18.76 -9.15 -5.16
CA GLN A 49 -18.81 -8.35 -6.40
C GLN A 49 -20.11 -7.55 -6.56
N TYR A 50 -21.05 -7.71 -5.64
CA TYR A 50 -22.40 -7.17 -5.74
C TYR A 50 -22.74 -6.38 -4.46
N VAL A 51 -23.73 -5.50 -4.58
CA VAL A 51 -24.42 -4.84 -3.48
C VAL A 51 -25.70 -5.61 -3.25
N VAL A 52 -26.02 -5.94 -2.00
CA VAL A 52 -27.22 -6.69 -1.64
C VAL A 52 -28.11 -5.79 -0.79
N PHE A 53 -29.26 -5.41 -1.34
CA PHE A 53 -30.36 -4.78 -0.63
C PHE A 53 -31.33 -5.89 -0.23
N ARG A 54 -31.80 -5.94 1.02
CA ARG A 54 -32.63 -7.06 1.47
C ARG A 54 -33.58 -6.68 2.61
N LYS A 55 -34.67 -7.43 2.72
CA LYS A 55 -35.61 -7.44 3.84
C LYS A 55 -35.65 -8.86 4.39
N ASP A 56 -35.13 -9.03 5.61
CA ASP A 56 -35.07 -10.31 6.32
C ASP A 56 -36.32 -10.46 7.20
N ARG A 57 -36.83 -11.68 7.40
CA ARG A 57 -37.94 -11.95 8.31
C ARG A 57 -37.46 -11.94 9.77
N ASN A 58 -38.18 -11.24 10.66
CA ASN A 58 -37.83 -11.08 12.08
C ASN A 58 -38.19 -12.31 12.96
N SER A 59 -37.97 -13.54 12.48
CA SER A 59 -38.24 -14.76 13.24
C SER A 59 -36.94 -15.47 13.66
N GLY A 60 -36.99 -16.31 14.70
CA GLY A 60 -35.83 -17.10 15.14
C GLY A 60 -35.37 -18.15 14.11
N TYR A 61 -36.21 -18.44 13.11
CA TYR A 61 -35.98 -19.42 12.05
C TYR A 61 -35.64 -18.73 10.72
N SER A 62 -34.79 -19.35 9.91
CA SER A 62 -34.45 -18.85 8.57
C SER A 62 -35.54 -19.24 7.57
N SER A 63 -36.55 -18.39 7.37
CA SER A 63 -37.62 -18.57 6.38
C SER A 63 -37.99 -17.25 5.70
N GLY A 64 -38.50 -17.30 4.46
CA GLY A 64 -38.87 -16.12 3.67
C GLY A 64 -37.69 -15.16 3.37
N GLY A 65 -38.02 -13.90 3.16
CA GLY A 65 -37.12 -12.77 2.90
C GLY A 65 -36.82 -12.55 1.42
N VAL A 66 -36.57 -11.30 1.05
CA VAL A 66 -36.27 -10.87 -0.33
C VAL A 66 -34.98 -10.09 -0.42
N ALA A 67 -34.32 -10.15 -1.58
CA ALA A 67 -33.13 -9.36 -1.87
C ALA A 67 -33.05 -8.89 -3.32
N ILE A 68 -32.45 -7.71 -3.51
CA ILE A 68 -31.96 -7.22 -4.79
C ILE A 68 -30.43 -7.21 -4.76
N ILE A 69 -29.82 -7.93 -5.69
CA ILE A 69 -28.38 -8.07 -5.86
C ILE A 69 -27.96 -7.25 -7.08
N ALA A 70 -27.40 -6.05 -6.87
CA ALA A 70 -26.93 -5.17 -7.94
C ALA A 70 -25.42 -5.31 -8.18
N GLN A 71 -24.96 -5.32 -9.43
CA GLN A 71 -23.53 -5.28 -9.73
C GLN A 71 -22.92 -4.00 -9.13
N LYS A 72 -21.73 -4.10 -8.52
CA LYS A 72 -21.06 -2.91 -7.97
C LYS A 72 -20.79 -1.80 -9.00
N THR A 73 -20.83 -2.09 -10.29
CA THR A 73 -20.61 -1.07 -11.32
C THR A 73 -21.87 -0.32 -11.69
N VAL A 74 -23.03 -0.68 -11.13
CA VAL A 74 -24.33 -0.06 -11.39
C VAL A 74 -24.60 0.97 -10.29
N PRO A 75 -24.70 2.27 -10.63
CA PRO A 75 -25.16 3.28 -9.69
C PRO A 75 -26.58 2.96 -9.26
N CYS A 76 -26.79 2.82 -7.96
CA CYS A 76 -28.08 2.46 -7.40
C CYS A 76 -28.25 2.97 -5.96
N GLN A 77 -29.51 3.08 -5.53
CA GLN A 77 -29.93 3.56 -4.22
C GLN A 77 -31.14 2.77 -3.71
N HIS A 78 -31.17 2.50 -2.41
CA HIS A 78 -32.30 1.85 -1.76
C HIS A 78 -33.49 2.81 -1.60
N ILE A 79 -34.69 2.37 -1.96
CA ILE A 79 -35.93 3.10 -1.68
C ILE A 79 -36.53 2.53 -0.39
N ALA A 80 -36.74 3.38 0.61
CA ALA A 80 -37.39 2.99 1.85
C ALA A 80 -38.90 2.83 1.58
N LEU A 81 -39.41 1.62 1.73
CA LEU A 81 -40.83 1.30 1.55
C LEU A 81 -41.50 1.05 2.91
N GLN A 82 -42.69 1.59 3.08
CA GLN A 82 -43.61 1.28 4.18
C GLN A 82 -44.63 0.26 3.67
N SER A 83 -44.34 -1.03 3.86
CA SER A 83 -45.22 -2.13 3.47
C SER A 83 -45.04 -3.34 4.39
N SER A 84 -46.15 -4.00 4.71
CA SER A 84 -46.21 -5.31 5.41
C SER A 84 -45.56 -6.42 4.58
N LEU A 85 -45.64 -6.33 3.25
CA LEU A 85 -45.16 -7.34 2.32
C LEU A 85 -43.64 -7.48 2.34
N GLU A 86 -43.14 -8.65 1.92
CA GLU A 86 -41.71 -8.87 1.77
C GLU A 86 -41.22 -8.24 0.47
N VAL A 87 -40.92 -6.93 0.54
CA VAL A 87 -40.51 -6.10 -0.60
C VAL A 87 -39.22 -5.33 -0.34
N VAL A 88 -38.43 -5.16 -1.39
CA VAL A 88 -37.25 -4.29 -1.44
C VAL A 88 -37.22 -3.59 -2.78
N ALA A 89 -37.06 -2.28 -2.78
CA ALA A 89 -36.90 -1.49 -4.00
C ALA A 89 -35.55 -0.79 -4.07
N VAL A 90 -35.01 -0.75 -5.28
CA VAL A 90 -33.75 -0.12 -5.61
C VAL A 90 -33.93 0.72 -6.86
N ARG A 91 -33.62 2.01 -6.77
CA ARG A 91 -33.52 2.88 -7.94
C ARG A 91 -32.13 2.73 -8.54
N ALA A 92 -32.04 2.37 -9.83
CA ALA A 92 -30.78 2.07 -10.48
C ALA A 92 -30.72 2.64 -11.90
N ILE A 93 -29.53 3.02 -12.35
CA ILE A 93 -29.32 3.43 -13.75
C ILE A 93 -29.15 2.17 -14.61
N LEU A 94 -30.20 1.79 -15.32
CA LEU A 94 -30.27 0.63 -16.22
C LEU A 94 -30.62 1.12 -17.63
N PHE A 95 -29.96 0.58 -18.66
CA PHE A 95 -30.15 1.04 -20.05
C PHE A 95 -29.90 2.55 -20.26
N ASN A 96 -29.02 3.19 -19.47
CA ASN A 96 -28.84 4.64 -19.41
C ASN A 96 -30.08 5.45 -18.93
N HIS A 97 -31.08 4.77 -18.37
CA HIS A 97 -32.26 5.39 -17.77
C HIS A 97 -32.34 5.06 -16.28
N LEU A 98 -32.96 5.95 -15.51
CA LEU A 98 -33.22 5.73 -14.10
C LEU A 98 -34.48 4.87 -13.97
N ILE A 99 -34.33 3.62 -13.51
CA ILE A 99 -35.43 2.67 -13.34
C ILE A 99 -35.48 2.19 -11.90
N THR A 100 -36.67 2.15 -11.33
CA THR A 100 -36.92 1.55 -10.02
C THR A 100 -37.17 0.06 -10.18
N VAL A 101 -36.30 -0.78 -9.64
CA VAL A 101 -36.52 -2.23 -9.58
C VAL A 101 -37.01 -2.60 -8.19
N CYS A 102 -38.18 -3.22 -8.10
CA CYS A 102 -38.76 -3.72 -6.86
C CYS A 102 -38.85 -5.25 -6.90
N SER A 103 -38.29 -5.90 -5.89
CA SER A 103 -38.36 -7.35 -5.69
C SER A 103 -39.40 -7.65 -4.63
N ILE A 104 -40.37 -8.51 -4.98
CA ILE A 104 -41.50 -8.86 -4.10
C ILE A 104 -41.57 -10.37 -3.87
N TYR A 105 -41.97 -10.76 -2.66
CA TYR A 105 -42.42 -12.11 -2.34
C TYR A 105 -43.71 -12.02 -1.53
N ILE A 106 -44.76 -12.70 -1.99
CA ILE A 106 -46.04 -12.78 -1.27
C ILE A 106 -46.22 -14.23 -0.82
N PRO A 107 -46.08 -14.54 0.49
CA PRO A 107 -46.28 -15.89 0.99
C PRO A 107 -47.67 -16.45 0.64
N PRO A 108 -47.83 -17.77 0.40
CA PRO A 108 -49.13 -18.36 0.04
C PRO A 108 -50.25 -18.09 1.06
N GLY A 109 -49.91 -18.00 2.36
CA GLY A 109 -50.87 -17.74 3.44
C GLY A 109 -51.11 -16.27 3.77
N GLU A 110 -50.42 -15.33 3.12
CA GLU A 110 -50.57 -13.89 3.39
C GLU A 110 -51.86 -13.37 2.74
N ARG A 111 -52.66 -12.58 3.49
CA ARG A 111 -53.79 -11.86 2.90
C ARG A 111 -53.25 -10.71 2.07
N PHE A 112 -53.73 -10.59 0.84
CA PHE A 112 -53.29 -9.56 -0.11
C PHE A 112 -54.52 -9.05 -0.87
N ASP A 113 -54.69 -7.74 -0.92
CA ASP A 113 -55.75 -7.08 -1.66
C ASP A 113 -55.21 -6.03 -2.63
N LYS A 114 -56.09 -5.51 -3.48
CA LYS A 114 -55.75 -4.49 -4.49
C LYS A 114 -55.22 -3.20 -3.85
N ILE A 115 -55.76 -2.78 -2.71
CA ILE A 115 -55.44 -1.50 -2.06
C ILE A 115 -54.01 -1.51 -1.52
N GLU A 116 -53.59 -2.62 -0.91
CA GLU A 116 -52.22 -2.80 -0.42
C GLU A 116 -51.22 -2.78 -1.59
N PHE A 117 -51.61 -3.31 -2.75
CA PHE A 117 -50.80 -3.28 -3.95
C PHE A 117 -50.67 -1.87 -4.56
N GLU A 118 -51.77 -1.12 -4.65
CA GLU A 118 -51.75 0.29 -5.09
C GLU A 118 -50.86 1.14 -4.19
N LYS A 119 -51.00 1.01 -2.86
CA LYS A 119 -50.13 1.69 -1.89
C LYS A 119 -48.65 1.36 -2.04
N LEU A 120 -48.31 0.14 -2.46
CA LEU A 120 -46.92 -0.23 -2.74
C LEU A 120 -46.41 0.47 -4.00
N ILE A 121 -47.20 0.45 -5.08
CA ILE A 121 -46.85 1.05 -6.36
C ILE A 121 -46.73 2.58 -6.24
N ASP A 122 -47.61 3.23 -5.48
CA ASP A 122 -47.56 4.69 -5.23
C ASP A 122 -46.25 5.14 -4.56
N GLN A 123 -45.57 4.24 -3.86
CA GLN A 123 -44.26 4.49 -3.25
C GLN A 123 -43.08 4.31 -4.22
N LEU A 124 -43.30 3.72 -5.41
CA LEU A 124 -42.25 3.45 -6.39
C LEU A 124 -42.14 4.58 -7.41
N PRO A 125 -40.99 5.29 -7.49
CA PRO A 125 -40.79 6.29 -8.51
C PRO A 125 -40.80 5.69 -9.91
N GLU A 126 -41.59 6.26 -10.83
CA GLU A 126 -41.59 5.87 -12.23
C GLU A 126 -40.28 6.25 -12.96
N PRO A 127 -39.90 5.52 -14.03
CA PRO A 127 -40.46 4.23 -14.43
C PRO A 127 -40.01 3.09 -13.50
N TYR A 128 -40.91 2.15 -13.18
CA TYR A 128 -40.64 1.03 -12.27
C TYR A 128 -40.85 -0.34 -12.93
N VAL A 129 -40.18 -1.35 -12.37
CA VAL A 129 -40.36 -2.78 -12.65
C VAL A 129 -40.48 -3.50 -11.32
N LEU A 130 -41.65 -4.07 -11.07
CA LEU A 130 -41.93 -4.97 -9.96
C LEU A 130 -41.82 -6.41 -10.45
N ILE A 131 -40.93 -7.20 -9.84
CA ILE A 131 -40.68 -8.58 -10.26
C ILE A 131 -40.51 -9.50 -9.05
N GLY A 132 -41.07 -10.71 -9.11
CA GLY A 132 -40.94 -11.66 -8.01
C GLY A 132 -41.99 -12.76 -8.03
N ASP A 133 -42.12 -13.41 -6.89
CA ASP A 133 -43.06 -14.53 -6.69
C ASP A 133 -44.30 -14.00 -5.95
N PHE A 134 -45.41 -13.95 -6.69
CA PHE A 134 -46.69 -13.42 -6.22
C PHE A 134 -47.57 -14.51 -5.63
N ASN A 135 -47.26 -15.79 -5.85
CA ASN A 135 -48.14 -16.91 -5.52
C ASN A 135 -49.61 -16.63 -5.94
N ALA A 136 -49.81 -16.09 -7.14
CA ALA A 136 -51.12 -15.69 -7.68
C ALA A 136 -51.37 -16.43 -9.00
N HIS A 137 -52.58 -16.95 -9.17
CA HIS A 137 -52.95 -17.75 -10.34
C HIS A 137 -53.99 -16.98 -11.17
N SER A 138 -53.78 -16.88 -12.49
CA SER A 138 -54.73 -16.29 -13.43
C SER A 138 -54.46 -16.79 -14.85
N ALA A 139 -55.53 -16.88 -15.64
CA ALA A 139 -55.44 -17.15 -17.07
C ALA A 139 -54.68 -16.05 -17.84
N LEU A 140 -54.68 -14.80 -17.36
CA LEU A 140 -54.04 -13.65 -18.01
C LEU A 140 -52.52 -13.85 -18.20
N TRP A 141 -51.86 -14.55 -17.27
CA TRP A 141 -50.43 -14.87 -17.35
C TRP A 141 -50.16 -16.37 -17.52
N GLY A 142 -51.16 -17.14 -17.97
CA GLY A 142 -50.98 -18.51 -18.47
C GLY A 142 -51.22 -19.63 -17.45
N ASP A 143 -51.87 -19.36 -16.32
CA ASP A 143 -52.30 -20.42 -15.40
C ASP A 143 -53.68 -20.99 -15.77
N THR A 144 -53.96 -22.24 -15.41
CA THR A 144 -55.25 -22.90 -15.74
C THR A 144 -56.38 -22.53 -14.78
N ARG A 145 -56.04 -21.92 -13.63
CA ARG A 145 -56.98 -21.45 -12.62
C ARG A 145 -56.78 -19.96 -12.34
N CYS A 146 -57.85 -19.27 -11.97
CA CYS A 146 -57.77 -17.93 -11.39
C CYS A 146 -58.15 -17.99 -9.91
N ASP A 147 -57.29 -17.46 -9.04
CA ASP A 147 -57.57 -17.36 -7.61
C ASP A 147 -57.92 -15.93 -7.19
N THR A 148 -58.34 -15.74 -5.94
CA THR A 148 -58.74 -14.41 -5.42
C THR A 148 -57.62 -13.38 -5.53
N ARG A 149 -56.37 -13.83 -5.35
CA ARG A 149 -55.17 -12.99 -5.49
C ARG A 149 -54.92 -12.63 -6.95
N GLY A 150 -55.07 -13.58 -7.86
CA GLY A 150 -55.03 -13.39 -9.30
C GLY A 150 -56.01 -12.33 -9.76
N HIS A 151 -57.28 -12.44 -9.35
CA HIS A 151 -58.31 -11.44 -9.64
C HIS A 151 -57.98 -10.05 -9.07
N ALA A 152 -57.37 -9.96 -7.88
CA ALA A 152 -56.94 -8.67 -7.33
C ALA A 152 -55.87 -7.99 -8.20
N ILE A 153 -54.90 -8.76 -8.71
CA ILE A 153 -53.84 -8.25 -9.60
C ILE A 153 -54.39 -7.94 -11.00
N GLU A 154 -55.27 -8.78 -11.55
CA GLU A 154 -55.99 -8.49 -12.82
C GLU A 154 -56.75 -7.17 -12.74
N ASN A 155 -57.55 -6.99 -11.69
CA ASN A 155 -58.32 -5.76 -11.48
C ASN A 155 -57.40 -4.55 -11.33
N PHE A 156 -56.23 -4.70 -10.69
CA PHE A 156 -55.22 -3.65 -10.64
C PHE A 156 -54.64 -3.33 -12.02
N LEU A 157 -54.26 -4.33 -12.82
CA LEU A 157 -53.71 -4.12 -14.17
C LEU A 157 -54.73 -3.44 -15.10
N LEU A 158 -56.02 -3.76 -14.95
CA LEU A 158 -57.11 -3.13 -15.73
C LEU A 158 -57.41 -1.68 -15.32
N SER A 159 -57.08 -1.30 -14.07
CA SER A 159 -57.39 0.04 -13.53
C SER A 159 -56.17 0.94 -13.36
N SER A 160 -54.97 0.46 -13.69
CA SER A 160 -53.71 1.21 -13.60
C SER A 160 -53.01 1.32 -14.95
N GLY A 161 -52.01 2.20 -15.06
CA GLY A 161 -51.12 2.29 -16.23
C GLY A 161 -50.01 1.23 -16.26
N ALA A 162 -50.07 0.21 -15.39
CA ALA A 162 -49.07 -0.84 -15.28
C ALA A 162 -49.27 -1.93 -16.35
N CYS A 163 -48.19 -2.41 -16.95
CA CYS A 163 -48.20 -3.46 -17.95
C CYS A 163 -47.58 -4.75 -17.41
N LEU A 164 -48.15 -5.89 -17.81
CA LEU A 164 -47.62 -7.22 -17.56
C LEU A 164 -46.61 -7.59 -18.66
N PHE A 165 -45.41 -8.04 -18.28
CA PHE A 165 -44.37 -8.46 -19.24
C PHE A 165 -44.41 -9.97 -19.57
N ASN A 166 -45.04 -10.80 -18.73
CA ASN A 166 -45.07 -12.26 -18.86
C ASN A 166 -45.69 -12.74 -20.19
N ARG A 167 -45.23 -13.91 -20.68
CA ARG A 167 -45.67 -14.52 -21.96
C ARG A 167 -46.33 -15.91 -21.81
N ALA A 168 -47.08 -16.13 -20.72
CA ALA A 168 -47.75 -17.42 -20.45
C ALA A 168 -46.82 -18.66 -20.43
N GLU A 169 -45.55 -18.47 -20.07
CA GLU A 169 -44.60 -19.57 -19.87
C GLU A 169 -44.56 -19.99 -18.40
N PRO A 170 -44.48 -21.30 -18.08
CA PRO A 170 -44.49 -21.79 -16.70
C PRO A 170 -43.22 -21.39 -15.94
N THR A 171 -43.39 -20.83 -14.75
CA THR A 171 -42.30 -20.33 -13.90
C THR A 171 -42.08 -21.18 -12.64
N TYR A 172 -42.98 -22.11 -12.34
CA TYR A 172 -42.87 -23.02 -11.19
C TYR A 172 -43.20 -24.46 -11.57
N HIS A 173 -42.49 -25.43 -10.97
CA HIS A 173 -42.75 -26.87 -11.09
C HIS A 173 -43.05 -27.49 -9.73
N ASN A 174 -44.29 -27.95 -9.53
CA ASN A 174 -44.64 -28.71 -8.33
C ASN A 174 -44.18 -30.16 -8.47
N THR A 175 -43.11 -30.55 -7.79
CA THR A 175 -42.58 -31.93 -7.88
C THR A 175 -43.50 -33.01 -7.31
N THR A 176 -44.43 -32.64 -6.42
CA THR A 176 -45.33 -33.60 -5.75
C THR A 176 -46.49 -33.99 -6.66
N HIS A 177 -47.07 -33.01 -7.35
CA HIS A 177 -48.21 -33.22 -8.25
C HIS A 177 -47.82 -33.25 -9.74
N ASN A 178 -46.54 -32.99 -10.03
CA ASN A 178 -45.99 -32.87 -11.38
C ASN A 178 -46.76 -31.87 -12.27
N THR A 179 -47.18 -30.75 -11.67
CA THR A 179 -47.88 -29.66 -12.36
C THR A 179 -46.98 -28.45 -12.52
N TYR A 180 -47.29 -27.62 -13.51
CA TYR A 180 -46.59 -26.36 -13.77
C TYR A 180 -47.55 -25.19 -13.56
N SER A 181 -47.04 -24.08 -13.04
CA SER A 181 -47.83 -22.85 -12.82
C SER A 181 -47.02 -21.60 -13.11
N CYS A 182 -47.71 -20.47 -13.28
CA CYS A 182 -47.14 -19.19 -13.68
C CYS A 182 -47.25 -18.18 -12.53
N ILE A 183 -46.52 -18.40 -11.43
CA ILE A 183 -46.68 -17.60 -10.19
C ILE A 183 -45.63 -16.49 -10.02
N ASP A 184 -44.53 -16.57 -10.77
CA ASP A 184 -43.52 -15.50 -10.84
C ASP A 184 -43.90 -14.47 -11.93
N LEU A 185 -44.17 -13.23 -11.53
CA LEU A 185 -44.65 -12.15 -12.41
C LEU A 185 -43.64 -11.01 -12.53
N ALA A 186 -43.68 -10.33 -13.67
CA ALA A 186 -42.99 -9.08 -13.95
C ALA A 186 -44.02 -8.05 -14.44
N ILE A 187 -44.22 -6.99 -13.65
CA ILE A 187 -45.17 -5.90 -13.89
C ILE A 187 -44.40 -4.58 -13.86
N GLY A 188 -44.71 -3.60 -14.71
CA GLY A 188 -44.02 -2.31 -14.66
C GLY A 188 -44.67 -1.21 -15.49
N SER A 189 -44.05 -0.04 -15.51
CA SER A 189 -44.58 1.13 -16.22
C SER A 189 -44.68 0.88 -17.73
N ALA A 190 -45.76 1.33 -18.36
CA ALA A 190 -45.99 1.18 -19.81
C ALA A 190 -44.84 1.71 -20.68
N SER A 191 -44.12 2.74 -20.22
CA SER A 191 -42.96 3.32 -20.90
C SER A 191 -41.80 2.34 -21.11
N LEU A 192 -41.72 1.24 -20.34
CA LEU A 192 -40.67 0.22 -20.46
C LEU A 192 -41.03 -0.93 -21.41
N LEU A 193 -42.32 -1.11 -21.73
CA LEU A 193 -42.82 -2.23 -22.52
C LEU A 193 -42.20 -2.37 -23.92
N PRO A 194 -41.95 -1.27 -24.68
CA PRO A 194 -41.31 -1.35 -26.00
C PRO A 194 -39.84 -1.78 -25.92
N TYR A 195 -39.17 -1.53 -24.79
CA TYR A 195 -37.72 -1.69 -24.66
C TYR A 195 -37.32 -3.03 -24.06
N LEU A 196 -38.23 -3.72 -23.36
CA LEU A 196 -37.95 -4.95 -22.64
C LEU A 196 -38.59 -6.19 -23.28
N GLU A 197 -37.91 -7.32 -23.11
CA GLU A 197 -38.37 -8.65 -23.49
C GLU A 197 -38.22 -9.60 -22.31
N TRP A 198 -39.31 -10.29 -21.94
CA TRP A 198 -39.34 -11.26 -20.86
C TRP A 198 -39.22 -12.70 -21.36
N LYS A 199 -38.44 -13.54 -20.66
CA LYS A 199 -38.20 -14.97 -21.00
C LYS A 199 -38.01 -15.83 -19.76
N VAL A 200 -38.36 -17.13 -19.83
CA VAL A 200 -38.05 -18.13 -18.79
C VAL A 200 -36.79 -18.93 -19.14
N VAL A 201 -35.97 -19.22 -18.13
CA VAL A 201 -34.81 -20.11 -18.26
C VAL A 201 -35.26 -21.56 -18.11
N ASN A 202 -34.98 -22.40 -19.11
CA ASN A 202 -35.32 -23.84 -19.14
C ASN A 202 -34.47 -24.73 -18.20
N ASN A 203 -34.24 -24.28 -16.96
CA ASN A 203 -33.60 -25.03 -15.88
C ASN A 203 -33.93 -24.36 -14.52
N PRO A 204 -34.53 -25.06 -13.54
CA PRO A 204 -34.86 -24.48 -12.24
C PRO A 204 -33.68 -24.50 -11.26
N TYR A 205 -32.53 -25.00 -11.69
CA TYR A 205 -31.28 -25.11 -10.92
C TYR A 205 -31.47 -25.84 -9.57
N GLY A 206 -31.30 -25.10 -8.48
CA GLY A 206 -31.36 -25.59 -7.11
C GLY A 206 -32.77 -25.55 -6.52
N SER A 207 -33.71 -24.89 -7.21
CA SER A 207 -35.07 -24.58 -6.79
C SER A 207 -36.08 -25.39 -7.59
N ASP A 208 -37.36 -25.21 -7.26
CA ASP A 208 -38.53 -25.61 -8.04
C ASP A 208 -39.13 -24.45 -8.87
N HIS A 209 -38.59 -23.24 -8.71
CA HIS A 209 -38.86 -22.09 -9.58
C HIS A 209 -37.82 -21.99 -10.71
N PHE A 210 -38.30 -21.65 -11.90
CA PHE A 210 -37.48 -21.32 -13.06
C PHE A 210 -37.06 -19.84 -13.01
N PRO A 211 -35.79 -19.51 -13.23
CA PRO A 211 -35.36 -18.11 -13.32
C PRO A 211 -36.03 -17.39 -14.49
N THR A 212 -36.40 -16.13 -14.29
CA THR A 212 -36.98 -15.28 -15.35
C THR A 212 -36.05 -14.11 -15.69
N LEU A 213 -36.04 -13.70 -16.96
CA LEU A 213 -35.11 -12.70 -17.52
C LEU A 213 -35.91 -11.53 -18.10
N LEU A 214 -35.42 -10.32 -17.88
CA LEU A 214 -35.79 -9.13 -18.66
C LEU A 214 -34.56 -8.62 -19.43
N GLU A 215 -34.65 -8.67 -20.76
CA GLU A 215 -33.61 -8.28 -21.71
C GLU A 215 -34.04 -7.04 -22.50
N THR A 216 -33.09 -6.24 -22.99
CA THR A 216 -33.41 -5.09 -23.85
C THR A 216 -33.51 -5.50 -25.32
N ARG A 217 -34.52 -4.96 -26.03
CA ARG A 217 -34.69 -5.14 -27.48
C ARG A 217 -33.70 -4.30 -28.31
N GLN A 218 -33.20 -3.18 -27.77
CA GLN A 218 -32.28 -2.29 -28.46
C GLN A 218 -30.86 -2.46 -27.91
N TRP A 219 -29.90 -2.72 -28.81
CA TRP A 219 -28.49 -2.71 -28.49
C TRP A 219 -28.03 -1.26 -28.32
N HIS A 220 -27.99 -0.79 -27.09
CA HIS A 220 -27.01 0.23 -26.71
C HIS A 220 -25.87 -0.51 -26.04
N ASP A 221 -24.73 -0.62 -26.73
CA ASP A 221 -23.47 -0.98 -26.10
C ASP A 221 -23.27 -0.01 -24.93
N GLY A 222 -23.62 -0.44 -23.72
CA GLY A 222 -23.27 0.28 -22.51
C GLY A 222 -21.76 0.56 -22.59
N PRO A 223 -21.29 1.75 -22.18
CA PRO A 223 -19.98 2.23 -22.59
C PRO A 223 -18.90 1.23 -22.18
N ALA A 224 -18.27 0.60 -23.18
CA ALA A 224 -17.27 -0.43 -23.00
C ALA A 224 -16.17 0.07 -22.04
N TYR A 225 -15.66 -0.81 -21.18
CA TYR A 225 -14.52 -0.45 -20.34
C TYR A 225 -13.40 0.07 -21.25
N PRO A 226 -12.77 1.22 -20.91
CA PRO A 226 -11.70 1.76 -21.74
C PRO A 226 -10.60 0.72 -21.86
N LYS A 227 -10.22 0.39 -23.11
CA LYS A 227 -9.11 -0.52 -23.40
C LYS A 227 -7.85 0.03 -22.76
N LYS A 228 -7.14 -0.79 -21.99
CA LYS A 228 -5.89 -0.39 -21.33
C LYS A 228 -4.71 -1.02 -22.03
N TRP A 229 -3.59 -0.30 -22.08
CA TRP A 229 -2.31 -0.84 -22.54
C TRP A 229 -1.88 -2.04 -21.70
N ASN A 230 -1.61 -3.18 -22.35
CA ASN A 230 -0.98 -4.33 -21.72
C ASN A 230 0.54 -4.23 -21.86
N LEU A 231 1.14 -3.37 -21.04
CA LEU A 231 2.59 -3.09 -21.02
C LEU A 231 3.47 -4.34 -20.79
N ARG A 232 2.91 -5.43 -20.24
CA ARG A 232 3.63 -6.70 -20.06
C ARG A 232 3.81 -7.50 -21.34
N GLY A 233 2.89 -7.32 -22.30
CA GLY A 233 2.99 -7.93 -23.62
C GLY A 233 3.65 -7.00 -24.65
N ALA A 234 4.23 -5.87 -24.22
CA ALA A 234 4.86 -4.90 -25.10
C ALA A 234 6.15 -5.46 -25.70
N ASN A 235 6.32 -5.29 -27.02
CA ASN A 235 7.60 -5.49 -27.67
C ASN A 235 8.43 -4.19 -27.60
N TRP A 236 9.19 -4.03 -26.51
CA TRP A 236 9.99 -2.82 -26.27
C TRP A 236 11.17 -2.65 -27.23
N VAL A 237 11.70 -3.74 -27.79
CA VAL A 237 12.77 -3.69 -28.78
C VAL A 237 12.25 -3.04 -30.06
N LYS A 238 11.16 -3.58 -30.61
CA LYS A 238 10.49 -3.00 -31.79
C LYS A 238 9.99 -1.57 -31.55
N PHE A 239 9.52 -1.27 -30.34
CA PHE A 239 9.10 0.08 -29.97
C PHE A 239 10.26 1.09 -30.05
N ARG A 240 11.46 0.73 -29.56
CA ARG A 240 12.65 1.59 -29.65
C ARG A 240 13.09 1.83 -31.08
N GLU A 241 13.07 0.78 -31.91
CA GLU A 241 13.45 0.87 -33.32
C GLU A 241 12.49 1.79 -34.11
N LEU A 242 11.18 1.62 -33.90
CA LEU A 242 10.16 2.40 -34.62
C LEU A 242 10.00 3.82 -34.11
N CYS A 243 10.20 4.07 -32.82
CA CYS A 243 9.94 5.37 -32.22
C CYS A 243 11.18 6.28 -32.26
N THR A 244 11.77 6.45 -33.45
CA THR A 244 12.97 7.28 -33.68
C THR A 244 12.56 8.57 -34.38
N LEU A 245 12.42 9.65 -33.62
CA LEU A 245 12.08 11.00 -34.10
C LEU A 245 13.28 11.90 -33.91
N ARG A 246 13.63 12.74 -34.89
CA ARG A 246 14.72 13.72 -34.78
C ARG A 246 14.23 15.13 -34.52
N LEU A 247 15.06 15.94 -33.85
CA LEU A 247 14.63 17.27 -33.37
C LEU A 247 14.39 18.22 -34.54
N GLU A 248 15.19 18.11 -35.60
CA GLU A 248 15.08 18.94 -36.80
C GLU A 248 13.70 18.81 -37.48
N GLU A 249 13.03 17.67 -37.30
CA GLU A 249 11.70 17.39 -37.86
C GLU A 249 10.58 18.17 -37.16
N VAL A 250 10.81 18.68 -35.94
CA VAL A 250 9.76 19.27 -35.09
C VAL A 250 10.12 20.64 -34.50
N ASP A 251 11.39 21.06 -34.56
CA ASP A 251 11.86 22.30 -33.90
C ASP A 251 11.21 23.58 -34.45
N HIS A 252 10.77 23.55 -35.72
CA HIS A 252 10.07 24.64 -36.38
C HIS A 252 8.62 24.84 -35.88
N LEU A 253 8.01 23.81 -35.30
CA LEU A 253 6.63 23.83 -34.79
C LEU A 253 6.53 24.62 -33.50
N ASP A 254 5.40 25.25 -33.22
CA ASP A 254 5.20 25.90 -31.91
C ASP A 254 5.06 24.89 -30.76
N VAL A 255 4.91 25.37 -29.53
CA VAL A 255 4.81 24.51 -28.33
C VAL A 255 3.59 23.57 -28.37
N GLU A 256 2.44 24.04 -28.85
CA GLU A 256 1.20 23.25 -28.91
C GLU A 256 1.30 22.19 -30.01
N GLU A 257 1.75 22.60 -31.19
CA GLU A 257 1.95 21.74 -32.36
C GLU A 257 2.98 20.64 -32.06
N MET A 258 4.14 21.01 -31.52
CA MET A 258 5.21 20.08 -31.17
C MET A 258 4.75 19.08 -30.10
N ALA A 259 4.03 19.53 -29.06
CA ALA A 259 3.52 18.64 -28.02
C ALA A 259 2.48 17.64 -28.55
N SER A 260 1.60 18.09 -29.43
CA SER A 260 0.61 17.23 -30.10
C SER A 260 1.31 16.19 -30.98
N TYR A 261 2.24 16.63 -31.84
CA TYR A 261 2.97 15.77 -32.75
C TYR A 261 3.76 14.67 -32.02
N VAL A 262 4.57 15.06 -31.01
CA VAL A 262 5.35 14.10 -30.21
C VAL A 262 4.44 13.09 -29.51
N SER A 263 3.33 13.55 -28.93
CA SER A 263 2.37 12.67 -28.25
C SER A 263 1.73 11.67 -29.21
N GLU A 264 1.29 12.14 -30.39
CA GLU A 264 0.68 11.28 -31.41
C GLU A 264 1.68 10.26 -31.97
N TYR A 265 2.91 10.69 -32.25
CA TYR A 265 3.98 9.82 -32.75
C TYR A 265 4.27 8.65 -31.79
N ILE A 266 4.38 8.95 -30.48
CA ILE A 266 4.55 7.93 -29.44
C ILE A 266 3.37 6.95 -29.44
N LEU A 267 2.14 7.45 -29.53
CA LEU A 267 0.93 6.62 -29.51
C LEU A 267 0.80 5.74 -30.76
N ILE A 268 1.16 6.23 -31.95
CA ILE A 268 1.20 5.44 -33.19
C ILE A 268 2.17 4.27 -33.04
N CYS A 269 3.38 4.54 -32.54
CA CYS A 269 4.37 3.49 -32.28
C CYS A 269 3.88 2.49 -31.23
N ALA A 270 3.24 2.98 -30.16
CA ALA A 270 2.68 2.14 -29.11
C ALA A 270 1.56 1.22 -29.65
N ARG A 271 0.65 1.72 -30.50
CA ARG A 271 -0.42 0.90 -31.12
C ARG A 271 0.14 -0.26 -31.94
N LYS A 272 1.30 -0.09 -32.58
CA LYS A 272 1.98 -1.14 -33.38
C LYS A 272 2.75 -2.17 -32.53
N CYS A 273 3.12 -1.81 -31.29
CA CYS A 273 4.06 -2.61 -30.48
C CYS A 273 3.49 -3.14 -29.16
N ILE A 274 2.39 -2.55 -28.68
CA ILE A 274 1.84 -2.80 -27.34
C ILE A 274 0.39 -3.28 -27.48
N PRO A 275 0.08 -4.52 -27.07
CA PRO A 275 -1.29 -5.02 -27.11
C PRO A 275 -2.18 -4.26 -26.12
N GLN A 276 -3.47 -4.18 -26.41
CA GLN A 276 -4.48 -3.64 -25.50
C GLN A 276 -5.27 -4.76 -24.84
N SER A 277 -5.80 -4.52 -23.64
CA SER A 277 -6.63 -5.49 -22.90
C SER A 277 -7.88 -5.87 -23.69
N SER A 278 -8.22 -7.16 -23.73
CA SER A 278 -9.51 -7.63 -24.27
C SER A 278 -10.67 -7.19 -23.37
N ALA A 279 -11.83 -6.92 -23.99
CA ALA A 279 -13.06 -6.60 -23.26
C ALA A 279 -13.64 -7.80 -22.48
N ASN A 280 -13.18 -9.02 -22.78
CA ASN A 280 -13.67 -10.24 -22.17
C ASN A 280 -13.10 -10.44 -20.76
N ARG A 281 -13.99 -10.51 -19.76
CA ARG A 281 -13.63 -10.81 -18.38
C ARG A 281 -13.03 -12.22 -18.28
N VAL A 282 -12.00 -12.35 -17.45
CA VAL A 282 -11.37 -13.63 -17.07
C VAL A 282 -12.41 -14.59 -16.48
N ASN A 283 -12.32 -15.88 -16.82
CA ASN A 283 -13.13 -16.98 -16.28
C ASN A 283 -13.46 -16.79 -14.79
N ALA A 284 -14.74 -16.64 -14.47
CA ALA A 284 -15.20 -16.31 -13.12
C ALA A 284 -15.02 -17.43 -12.09
N LYS A 285 -14.76 -18.67 -12.54
CA LYS A 285 -14.56 -19.86 -11.72
C LYS A 285 -13.16 -20.44 -11.91
N PRO A 286 -12.11 -19.91 -11.24
CA PRO A 286 -10.74 -20.44 -11.35
C PRO A 286 -10.59 -21.87 -10.80
N TRP A 287 -11.62 -22.41 -10.18
CA TRP A 287 -11.70 -23.77 -9.65
C TRP A 287 -12.43 -24.74 -10.58
N TRP A 288 -13.09 -24.27 -11.64
CA TRP A 288 -13.79 -25.12 -12.58
C TRP A 288 -12.79 -25.93 -13.41
N ASN A 289 -12.88 -27.26 -13.34
CA ASN A 289 -12.04 -28.20 -14.06
C ASN A 289 -12.92 -29.16 -14.89
N ASN A 290 -12.29 -30.05 -15.67
CA ASN A 290 -13.01 -31.00 -16.52
C ASN A 290 -13.97 -31.91 -15.74
N GLU A 291 -13.61 -32.30 -14.51
CA GLU A 291 -14.48 -33.09 -13.65
C GLU A 291 -15.77 -32.34 -13.26
N CYS A 292 -15.67 -31.03 -12.97
CA CYS A 292 -16.84 -30.19 -12.73
C CYS A 292 -17.76 -30.12 -13.96
N GLU A 293 -17.16 -29.99 -15.15
CA GLU A 293 -17.89 -29.95 -16.42
C GLU A 293 -18.65 -31.25 -16.68
N ILE A 294 -17.98 -32.40 -16.54
CA ILE A 294 -18.57 -33.73 -16.69
C ILE A 294 -19.70 -33.93 -15.67
N ALA A 295 -19.50 -33.52 -14.41
CA ALA A 295 -20.51 -33.64 -13.36
C ALA A 295 -21.75 -32.79 -13.66
N LYS A 296 -21.59 -31.56 -14.16
CA LYS A 296 -22.70 -30.68 -14.55
C LYS A 296 -23.46 -31.25 -15.76
N LYS A 297 -22.76 -31.76 -16.78
CA LYS A 297 -23.41 -32.43 -17.93
C LYS A 297 -24.23 -33.64 -17.50
N ARG A 298 -23.71 -34.49 -16.61
CA ARG A 298 -24.45 -35.64 -16.05
C ARG A 298 -25.69 -35.19 -15.28
N GLN A 299 -25.55 -34.15 -14.46
CA GLN A 299 -26.68 -33.57 -13.72
C GLN A 299 -27.76 -33.03 -14.66
N ASN A 300 -27.39 -32.26 -15.70
CA ASN A 300 -28.33 -31.71 -16.67
C ASN A 300 -29.00 -32.81 -17.50
N LYS A 301 -28.26 -33.86 -17.88
CA LYS A 301 -28.82 -35.03 -18.57
C LYS A 301 -29.85 -35.75 -17.69
N ALA A 302 -29.52 -35.98 -16.41
CA ALA A 302 -30.45 -36.60 -15.45
C ALA A 302 -31.71 -35.75 -15.23
N TRP A 303 -31.57 -34.41 -15.19
CA TRP A 303 -32.71 -33.50 -15.16
C TRP A 303 -33.57 -33.62 -16.42
N SER A 304 -32.98 -33.55 -17.61
CA SER A 304 -33.72 -33.67 -18.87
C SER A 304 -34.47 -35.00 -19.00
N ILE A 305 -33.90 -36.09 -18.49
CA ILE A 305 -34.57 -37.40 -18.47
C ILE A 305 -35.74 -37.37 -17.48
N PHE A 306 -35.53 -36.87 -16.27
CA PHE A 306 -36.58 -36.74 -15.26
C PHE A 306 -37.74 -35.83 -15.71
N SER A 307 -37.44 -34.68 -16.32
CA SER A 307 -38.46 -33.75 -16.82
C SER A 307 -39.31 -34.33 -17.94
N ARG A 308 -38.74 -35.23 -18.77
CA ARG A 308 -39.48 -35.94 -19.83
C ARG A 308 -40.21 -37.19 -19.29
N TYR A 309 -39.63 -37.86 -18.30
CA TYR A 309 -40.11 -39.12 -17.74
C TYR A 309 -40.03 -39.09 -16.21
N PRO A 310 -41.05 -38.54 -15.52
CA PRO A 310 -41.01 -38.26 -14.08
C PRO A 310 -41.27 -39.51 -13.22
N THR A 311 -40.37 -40.49 -13.29
CA THR A 311 -40.41 -41.71 -12.46
C THR A 311 -39.61 -41.54 -11.15
N VAL A 312 -39.93 -42.33 -10.13
CA VAL A 312 -39.19 -42.36 -8.85
C VAL A 312 -37.71 -42.66 -9.06
N GLU A 313 -37.39 -43.58 -9.97
CA GLU A 313 -36.02 -43.95 -10.33
C GLU A 313 -35.25 -42.77 -10.94
N ASN A 314 -35.86 -42.06 -11.90
CA ASN A 314 -35.25 -40.89 -12.53
C ASN A 314 -35.04 -39.75 -11.52
N LEU A 315 -35.96 -39.58 -10.56
CA LEU A 315 -35.81 -38.62 -9.46
C LEU A 315 -34.62 -38.97 -8.54
N ILE A 316 -34.47 -40.25 -8.17
CA ILE A 316 -33.33 -40.74 -7.37
C ILE A 316 -32.00 -40.53 -8.12
N ASN A 317 -31.96 -40.86 -9.40
CA ASN A 317 -30.78 -40.68 -10.25
C ASN A 317 -30.38 -39.20 -10.36
N PHE A 318 -31.35 -38.29 -10.57
CA PHE A 318 -31.11 -36.86 -10.56
C PHE A 318 -30.57 -36.37 -9.20
N LYS A 319 -31.17 -36.79 -8.08
CA LYS A 319 -30.69 -36.44 -6.72
C LYS A 319 -29.26 -36.94 -6.47
N SER A 320 -28.94 -38.16 -6.90
CA SER A 320 -27.60 -38.75 -6.80
C SER A 320 -26.56 -37.96 -7.62
N CYS A 321 -26.87 -37.67 -8.89
CA CYS A 321 -26.02 -36.84 -9.75
C CYS A 321 -25.80 -35.43 -9.16
N LYS A 322 -26.84 -34.81 -8.59
CA LYS A 322 -26.77 -33.51 -7.90
C LYS A 322 -25.85 -33.57 -6.67
N ALA A 323 -25.95 -34.61 -5.84
CA ALA A 323 -25.09 -34.80 -4.66
C ALA A 323 -23.61 -35.04 -5.04
N ASN A 324 -23.36 -35.86 -6.06
CA ASN A 324 -22.01 -36.10 -6.56
C ASN A 324 -21.39 -34.82 -7.15
N GLY A 325 -22.16 -34.06 -7.96
CA GLY A 325 -21.74 -32.76 -8.46
C GLY A 325 -21.38 -31.78 -7.34
N ARG A 326 -22.17 -31.72 -6.25
CA ARG A 326 -21.84 -30.92 -5.06
C ARG A 326 -20.54 -31.37 -4.38
N ARG A 327 -20.24 -32.66 -4.33
CA ARG A 327 -18.97 -33.19 -3.77
C ARG A 327 -17.77 -32.78 -4.63
N ILE A 328 -17.83 -33.00 -5.94
CA ILE A 328 -16.76 -32.67 -6.90
C ILE A 328 -16.45 -31.16 -6.86
N ARG A 329 -17.47 -30.30 -6.92
CA ARG A 329 -17.29 -28.85 -6.81
C ARG A 329 -16.62 -28.43 -5.50
N ARG A 330 -16.98 -29.06 -4.37
CA ARG A 330 -16.34 -28.78 -3.06
C ARG A 330 -14.85 -29.13 -3.06
N ILE A 331 -14.48 -30.28 -3.64
CA ILE A 331 -13.07 -30.72 -3.76
C ILE A 331 -12.30 -29.75 -4.66
N ALA A 332 -12.82 -29.49 -5.87
CA ALA A 332 -12.18 -28.61 -6.84
C ALA A 332 -11.96 -27.18 -6.31
N LYS A 333 -12.94 -26.63 -5.56
CA LYS A 333 -12.80 -25.34 -4.86
C LYS A 333 -11.68 -25.37 -3.82
N ARG A 334 -11.63 -26.40 -2.98
CA ARG A 334 -10.61 -26.55 -1.93
C ARG A 334 -9.22 -26.65 -2.55
N GLU A 335 -9.05 -27.45 -3.60
CA GLU A 335 -7.78 -27.64 -4.27
C GLU A 335 -7.32 -26.40 -5.05
N SER A 336 -8.24 -25.74 -5.76
CA SER A 336 -7.96 -24.47 -6.42
C SER A 336 -7.56 -23.39 -5.43
N TRP A 337 -8.25 -23.30 -4.29
CA TRP A 337 -7.87 -22.40 -3.21
C TRP A 337 -6.49 -22.74 -2.62
N ALA A 338 -6.24 -24.02 -2.33
CA ALA A 338 -4.94 -24.46 -1.84
C ALA A 338 -3.81 -24.13 -2.82
N ARG A 339 -4.03 -24.33 -4.13
CA ARG A 339 -3.09 -23.92 -5.19
C ARG A 339 -2.90 -22.42 -5.25
N TYR A 340 -3.97 -21.62 -5.16
CA TYR A 340 -3.88 -20.16 -5.16
C TYR A 340 -3.06 -19.64 -3.98
N ILE A 341 -3.33 -20.12 -2.76
CA ILE A 341 -2.59 -19.70 -1.56
C ILE A 341 -1.14 -20.20 -1.60
N SER A 342 -0.90 -21.44 -2.04
CA SER A 342 0.47 -21.98 -2.18
C SER A 342 1.28 -21.29 -3.29
N SER A 343 0.61 -20.66 -4.25
CA SER A 343 1.26 -19.79 -5.23
C SER A 343 1.79 -18.49 -4.63
N ILE A 344 1.28 -18.06 -3.46
CA ILE A 344 1.80 -16.94 -2.70
C ILE A 344 2.98 -17.49 -1.89
N ASN A 345 4.20 -17.30 -2.40
CA ASN A 345 5.40 -17.86 -1.79
C ASN A 345 6.63 -16.96 -2.01
N SER A 346 7.72 -17.26 -1.31
CA SER A 346 8.97 -16.49 -1.30
C SER A 346 9.76 -16.52 -2.59
N TYR A 347 9.43 -17.42 -3.51
CA TYR A 347 10.01 -17.53 -4.85
C TYR A 347 9.26 -16.72 -5.90
N THR A 348 8.12 -16.13 -5.52
CA THR A 348 7.32 -15.27 -6.38
C THR A 348 7.72 -13.82 -6.17
N ASP A 349 7.80 -13.04 -7.26
CA ASP A 349 8.01 -11.59 -7.19
C ASP A 349 7.08 -10.91 -6.15
N ALA A 350 7.66 -10.03 -5.34
CA ALA A 350 6.97 -9.40 -4.22
C ALA A 350 5.70 -8.66 -4.66
N SER A 351 5.74 -7.96 -5.80
CA SER A 351 4.59 -7.22 -6.33
C SER A 351 3.43 -8.16 -6.67
N LYS A 352 3.73 -9.34 -7.24
CA LYS A 352 2.72 -10.38 -7.50
C LYS A 352 2.12 -10.95 -6.20
N VAL A 353 2.95 -11.18 -5.18
CA VAL A 353 2.50 -11.63 -3.85
C VAL A 353 1.55 -10.60 -3.25
N TYR A 354 1.94 -9.33 -3.16
CA TYR A 354 1.08 -8.27 -2.62
C TYR A 354 -0.22 -8.13 -3.40
N ASN A 355 -0.18 -8.16 -4.74
CA ASN A 355 -1.40 -8.12 -5.55
C ASN A 355 -2.36 -9.27 -5.23
N ARG A 356 -1.85 -10.50 -5.05
CA ARG A 356 -2.66 -11.66 -4.65
C ARG A 356 -3.23 -11.49 -3.25
N VAL A 357 -2.45 -10.95 -2.30
CA VAL A 357 -2.91 -10.64 -0.93
C VAL A 357 -3.96 -9.53 -0.92
N HIS A 358 -3.82 -8.48 -1.72
CA HIS A 358 -4.81 -7.42 -1.84
C HIS A 358 -6.15 -7.97 -2.37
N LYS A 359 -6.12 -8.91 -3.32
CA LYS A 359 -7.33 -9.63 -3.79
C LYS A 359 -8.02 -10.41 -2.67
N LEU A 360 -7.27 -10.94 -1.69
CA LEU A 360 -7.82 -11.64 -0.51
C LEU A 360 -8.51 -10.69 0.48
N LYS A 361 -8.08 -9.43 0.57
CA LYS A 361 -8.71 -8.45 1.48
C LYS A 361 -10.14 -8.08 1.07
N GLY A 362 -10.59 -8.47 -0.12
CA GLY A 362 -11.94 -8.13 -0.61
C GLY A 362 -12.15 -6.65 -0.93
N ASN A 363 -11.14 -5.78 -0.73
CA ASN A 363 -11.13 -4.38 -1.12
C ASN A 363 -11.11 -4.27 -2.66
N ARG A 364 -12.29 -4.41 -3.25
CA ARG A 364 -12.58 -4.05 -4.63
C ARG A 364 -13.24 -2.66 -4.61
N PRO A 365 -13.08 -1.86 -5.68
CA PRO A 365 -13.69 -0.54 -5.73
C PRO A 365 -15.14 -0.63 -5.28
N ASN A 366 -15.50 0.24 -4.33
CA ASN A 366 -16.89 0.41 -3.95
C ASN A 366 -17.68 0.81 -5.20
N PRO A 367 -18.96 0.41 -5.28
CA PRO A 367 -19.84 0.97 -6.28
C PRO A 367 -19.78 2.49 -6.23
N PHE A 368 -19.88 3.12 -7.39
CA PHE A 368 -20.17 4.54 -7.42
C PHE A 368 -21.67 4.67 -7.09
N PRO A 369 -22.04 5.08 -5.87
CA PRO A 369 -23.44 5.25 -5.48
C PRO A 369 -24.06 6.40 -6.28
N MET A 370 -25.39 6.48 -6.27
CA MET A 370 -26.08 7.67 -6.75
C MET A 370 -25.67 8.88 -5.89
N VAL A 371 -25.11 9.89 -6.53
CA VAL A 371 -24.80 11.18 -5.91
C VAL A 371 -26.04 12.05 -6.09
N ASN A 372 -26.96 11.99 -5.12
CA ASN A 372 -28.27 12.67 -5.10
C ASN A 372 -29.43 11.99 -5.87
N ASP A 373 -30.65 12.11 -5.33
CA ASP A 373 -31.89 11.44 -5.79
C ASP A 373 -32.36 11.91 -7.19
N SER A 374 -31.91 13.10 -7.61
CA SER A 374 -32.33 13.77 -8.85
C SER A 374 -31.48 13.41 -10.08
N CYS A 375 -30.37 12.68 -9.92
CA CYS A 375 -29.52 12.32 -11.06
C CYS A 375 -30.03 11.07 -11.79
N ASP A 376 -30.62 11.28 -12.97
CA ASP A 376 -31.16 10.21 -13.83
C ASP A 376 -30.13 9.52 -14.73
N THR A 377 -28.95 10.13 -14.96
CA THR A 377 -27.87 9.56 -15.77
C THR A 377 -26.49 9.64 -15.10
N ILE A 378 -25.56 8.78 -15.53
CA ILE A 378 -24.15 8.78 -15.04
C ILE A 378 -23.44 10.09 -15.40
N GLU A 379 -23.79 10.68 -16.54
CA GLU A 379 -23.25 11.97 -16.97
C GLU A 379 -23.70 13.09 -16.03
N LYS A 380 -24.99 13.14 -15.64
CA LYS A 380 -25.46 14.12 -14.65
C LYS A 380 -24.76 13.96 -13.30
N GLN A 381 -24.53 12.73 -12.83
CA GLN A 381 -23.74 12.50 -11.61
C GLN A 381 -22.29 13.01 -11.72
N ALA A 382 -21.65 12.78 -12.87
CA ALA A 382 -20.31 13.27 -13.13
C ALA A 382 -20.28 14.80 -13.18
N ASN A 383 -21.31 15.43 -13.77
CA ASN A 383 -21.49 16.87 -13.79
C ASN A 383 -21.75 17.44 -12.39
N THR A 384 -22.62 16.85 -11.56
CA THR A 384 -22.89 17.29 -10.19
C THR A 384 -21.64 17.23 -9.31
N LEU A 385 -20.82 16.18 -9.45
CA LEU A 385 -19.52 16.14 -8.78
C LEU A 385 -18.55 17.20 -9.33
N GLY A 386 -18.56 17.42 -10.64
CA GLY A 386 -17.76 18.44 -11.29
C GLY A 386 -18.10 19.85 -10.81
N GLU A 387 -19.38 20.20 -10.79
CA GLU A 387 -19.94 21.46 -10.26
C GLU A 387 -19.59 21.64 -8.78
N HIS A 388 -19.64 20.56 -7.99
CA HIS A 388 -19.20 20.62 -6.60
C HIS A 388 -17.72 20.95 -6.47
N PHE A 389 -16.85 20.32 -7.26
CA PHE A 389 -15.40 20.58 -7.23
C PHE A 389 -15.04 21.95 -7.80
N GLU A 390 -15.71 22.39 -8.86
CA GLU A 390 -15.60 23.75 -9.40
C GLU A 390 -15.97 24.77 -8.34
N LYS A 391 -17.16 24.59 -7.71
CA LYS A 391 -17.62 25.46 -6.62
C LYS A 391 -16.63 25.50 -5.48
N ILE A 392 -15.98 24.39 -5.09
CA ILE A 392 -14.93 24.38 -4.06
C ILE A 392 -13.75 25.29 -4.44
N SER A 393 -13.32 25.24 -5.71
CA SER A 393 -12.21 26.03 -6.20
C SER A 393 -12.58 27.49 -6.50
N SER A 394 -13.88 27.82 -6.54
CA SER A 394 -14.37 29.16 -6.87
C SER A 394 -13.97 30.19 -5.82
N SER A 395 -13.66 31.40 -6.28
CA SER A 395 -13.41 32.55 -5.42
C SER A 395 -14.63 32.90 -4.55
N GLU A 396 -15.84 32.49 -4.91
CA GLU A 396 -17.06 32.66 -4.09
C GLU A 396 -16.96 32.02 -2.70
N ASN A 397 -16.07 31.05 -2.49
CA ASN A 397 -15.85 30.44 -1.17
C ASN A 397 -14.99 31.29 -0.24
N TYR A 398 -14.31 32.32 -0.76
CA TYR A 398 -13.55 33.22 0.07
C TYR A 398 -14.46 34.20 0.80
N THR A 399 -13.98 34.72 1.93
CA THR A 399 -14.70 35.78 2.65
C THR A 399 -14.70 37.07 1.81
N ALA A 400 -15.76 37.88 1.93
CA ALA A 400 -15.86 39.16 1.22
C ALA A 400 -14.65 40.07 1.48
N LYS A 401 -14.14 40.04 2.73
CA LYS A 401 -12.92 40.75 3.12
C LYS A 401 -11.69 40.27 2.33
N PHE A 402 -11.51 38.95 2.20
CA PHE A 402 -10.39 38.42 1.42
C PHE A 402 -10.55 38.67 -0.08
N LEU A 403 -11.77 38.65 -0.63
CA LEU A 403 -12.00 38.97 -2.04
C LEU A 403 -11.56 40.40 -2.39
N HIS A 404 -11.85 41.37 -1.52
CA HIS A 404 -11.35 42.73 -1.68
C HIS A 404 -9.82 42.77 -1.64
N HIS A 405 -9.20 42.12 -0.64
CA HIS A 405 -7.74 42.02 -0.54
C HIS A 405 -7.11 41.35 -1.77
N LYS A 406 -7.69 40.24 -2.25
CA LYS A 406 -7.27 39.50 -3.43
C LYS A 406 -7.29 40.39 -4.67
N SER A 407 -8.38 41.13 -4.90
CA SER A 407 -8.50 42.05 -6.03
C SER A 407 -7.43 43.14 -6.02
N VAL A 408 -7.15 43.74 -4.85
CA VAL A 408 -6.10 44.76 -4.70
C VAL A 408 -4.72 44.14 -4.92
N ALA A 409 -4.43 43.00 -4.30
CA ALA A 409 -3.13 42.33 -4.41
C ALA A 409 -2.83 41.86 -5.84
N GLU A 410 -3.81 41.26 -6.52
CA GLU A 410 -3.66 40.75 -7.90
C GLU A 410 -3.54 41.87 -8.95
N SER A 411 -3.98 43.10 -8.62
CA SER A 411 -3.78 44.27 -9.48
C SER A 411 -2.33 44.74 -9.55
N VAL A 412 -1.51 44.38 -8.54
CA VAL A 412 -0.09 44.73 -8.49
C VAL A 412 0.71 43.70 -9.30
N PRO A 413 1.44 44.10 -10.35
CA PRO A 413 2.32 43.19 -11.05
C PRO A 413 3.38 42.65 -10.11
N LEU A 414 3.60 41.34 -10.12
CA LEU A 414 4.69 40.72 -9.38
C LEU A 414 6.01 41.32 -9.88
N ARG A 415 6.74 42.04 -8.99
CA ARG A 415 8.07 42.58 -9.30
C ARG A 415 9.01 41.40 -9.54
N GLY A 416 9.21 41.05 -10.82
CA GLY A 416 10.24 40.11 -11.20
C GLY A 416 11.59 40.79 -11.04
N ASN A 417 12.38 40.38 -10.06
CA ASN A 417 13.83 40.52 -10.23
C ASN A 417 14.16 39.76 -11.53
N ASN A 418 14.88 40.42 -12.45
CA ASN A 418 15.33 39.84 -13.71
C ASN A 418 16.78 39.33 -13.63
N PRO A 419 17.21 38.47 -12.68
CA PRO A 419 18.49 37.80 -12.83
C PRO A 419 18.26 36.58 -13.72
N VAL A 420 18.17 36.80 -15.04
CA VAL A 420 18.37 35.72 -16.02
C VAL A 420 19.72 35.01 -15.77
N SER A 421 20.63 35.68 -15.06
CA SER A 421 21.92 35.18 -14.59
C SER A 421 21.87 34.03 -13.58
N ASP A 422 20.76 33.81 -12.87
CA ASP A 422 20.69 32.73 -11.89
C ASP A 422 20.69 31.36 -12.58
N GLY A 423 21.56 30.45 -12.11
CA GLY A 423 21.81 29.18 -12.79
C GLY A 423 20.57 28.29 -12.98
N TYR A 424 19.55 28.41 -12.12
CA TYR A 424 18.30 27.64 -12.25
C TYR A 424 17.48 28.02 -13.50
N ASN A 425 17.77 29.16 -14.13
CA ASN A 425 17.15 29.64 -15.37
C ASN A 425 17.83 29.08 -16.64
N GLN A 426 18.94 28.34 -16.53
CA GLN A 426 19.59 27.70 -17.68
C GLN A 426 18.65 26.69 -18.37
N LEU A 427 18.90 26.34 -19.63
CA LEU A 427 18.10 25.30 -20.29
C LEU A 427 18.23 23.95 -19.56
N LEU A 428 17.21 23.11 -19.70
CA LEU A 428 17.18 21.76 -19.19
C LEU A 428 18.13 20.87 -19.99
N THR A 429 18.72 19.88 -19.32
CA THR A 429 19.67 18.93 -19.93
C THR A 429 19.08 17.54 -20.11
N LEU A 430 19.63 16.76 -21.05
CA LEU A 430 19.25 15.34 -21.25
C LEU A 430 19.52 14.52 -19.98
N HIS A 431 20.56 14.87 -19.22
CA HIS A 431 20.88 14.21 -17.96
C HIS A 431 19.78 14.44 -16.91
N GLU A 432 19.30 15.68 -16.75
CA GLU A 432 18.17 15.98 -15.87
C GLU A 432 16.92 15.18 -16.27
N LEU A 433 16.65 15.05 -17.58
CA LEU A 433 15.53 14.26 -18.11
C LEU A 433 15.68 12.77 -17.76
N LYS A 434 16.85 12.17 -18.02
CA LYS A 434 17.13 10.76 -17.68
C LYS A 434 17.02 10.50 -16.18
N LEU A 435 17.50 11.42 -15.33
CA LEU A 435 17.35 11.33 -13.87
C LEU A 435 15.88 11.43 -13.43
N ALA A 436 15.10 12.33 -14.03
CA ALA A 436 13.68 12.46 -13.77
C ALA A 436 12.92 11.17 -14.13
N LEU A 437 13.19 10.59 -15.30
CA LEU A 437 12.62 9.32 -15.77
C LEU A 437 13.02 8.13 -14.89
N GLY A 438 14.28 8.07 -14.46
CA GLY A 438 14.77 7.05 -13.53
C GLY A 438 14.16 7.16 -12.12
N SER A 439 13.44 8.23 -11.81
CA SER A 439 12.66 8.40 -10.56
C SER A 439 11.18 8.04 -10.71
N CYS A 440 10.70 7.82 -11.94
CA CYS A 440 9.30 7.50 -12.21
C CYS A 440 9.05 6.00 -11.97
N GLY A 441 8.08 5.69 -11.10
CA GLY A 441 7.47 4.37 -11.01
C GLY A 441 6.23 4.26 -11.90
N SER A 442 5.50 3.14 -11.86
CA SER A 442 4.25 2.99 -12.62
C SER A 442 3.15 3.92 -12.10
N SER A 443 2.49 4.66 -13.00
CA SER A 443 1.34 5.53 -12.69
C SER A 443 0.22 5.32 -13.71
N ALA A 444 -1.02 5.63 -13.33
CA ALA A 444 -2.10 5.78 -14.31
C ALA A 444 -1.81 6.99 -15.22
N PRO A 445 -2.04 6.87 -16.55
CA PRO A 445 -1.85 7.96 -17.49
C PRO A 445 -2.98 9.01 -17.38
N GLY A 446 -2.75 10.18 -17.97
CA GLY A 446 -3.74 11.25 -18.12
C GLY A 446 -4.64 11.02 -19.34
N ALA A 447 -5.19 12.10 -19.89
CA ALA A 447 -6.06 12.07 -21.07
C ALA A 447 -5.35 11.55 -22.34
N ASP A 448 -4.05 11.78 -22.46
CA ASP A 448 -3.20 11.33 -23.58
C ASP A 448 -2.97 9.81 -23.61
N THR A 449 -3.28 9.08 -22.53
CA THR A 449 -3.02 7.64 -22.35
C THR A 449 -1.55 7.21 -22.39
N ILE A 450 -0.59 8.15 -22.42
CA ILE A 450 0.85 7.90 -22.44
C ILE A 450 1.32 7.52 -21.03
N THR A 451 2.11 6.45 -20.93
CA THR A 451 2.60 5.90 -19.65
C THR A 451 4.09 6.18 -19.45
N TYR A 452 4.57 6.21 -18.20
CA TYR A 452 6.00 6.37 -17.93
C TYR A 452 6.84 5.26 -18.55
N GLU A 453 6.34 4.03 -18.58
CA GLU A 453 7.03 2.91 -19.21
C GLU A 453 7.24 3.11 -20.71
N MET A 454 6.32 3.82 -21.41
CA MET A 454 6.54 4.20 -22.81
C MET A 454 7.68 5.22 -22.93
N ILE A 455 7.67 6.26 -22.08
CA ILE A 455 8.69 7.33 -22.11
C ILE A 455 10.08 6.78 -21.74
N GLN A 456 10.16 5.88 -20.75
CA GLN A 456 11.40 5.21 -20.32
C GLN A 456 12.00 4.29 -21.39
N ASN A 457 11.22 3.88 -22.38
CA ASN A 457 11.67 3.04 -23.50
C ASN A 457 11.79 3.82 -24.81
N LEU A 458 11.80 5.16 -24.78
CA LEU A 458 12.15 5.96 -25.96
C LEU A 458 13.66 5.88 -26.23
N PRO A 459 14.08 5.88 -27.51
CA PRO A 459 15.49 6.00 -27.88
C PRO A 459 16.02 7.41 -27.57
N ASP A 460 17.35 7.56 -27.53
CA ASP A 460 18.01 8.81 -27.11
C ASP A 460 17.70 9.96 -28.08
N GLU A 461 17.52 9.68 -29.37
CA GLU A 461 17.09 10.63 -30.40
C GLU A 461 15.73 11.26 -30.04
N THR A 462 14.73 10.42 -29.74
CA THR A 462 13.39 10.89 -29.37
C THR A 462 13.37 11.54 -27.98
N LEU A 463 14.25 11.12 -27.06
CA LEU A 463 14.43 11.82 -25.79
C LEU A 463 15.02 13.23 -25.99
N ASN A 464 15.89 13.43 -26.98
CA ASN A 464 16.38 14.78 -27.33
C ASN A 464 15.26 15.64 -27.94
N CYS A 465 14.35 15.07 -28.73
CA CYS A 465 13.15 15.78 -29.21
C CYS A 465 12.26 16.22 -28.05
N LEU A 466 12.01 15.31 -27.10
CA LEU A 466 11.24 15.63 -25.90
C LEU A 466 11.94 16.69 -25.04
N LEU A 467 13.26 16.66 -24.95
CA LEU A 467 14.05 17.69 -24.29
C LEU A 467 13.92 19.04 -25.01
N GLY A 468 13.96 19.06 -26.35
CA GLY A 468 13.72 20.26 -27.16
C GLY A 468 12.35 20.88 -26.85
N LEU A 469 11.30 20.07 -26.82
CA LEU A 469 9.96 20.49 -26.40
C LEU A 469 9.97 21.10 -24.99
N TYR A 470 10.58 20.43 -24.01
CA TYR A 470 10.67 20.95 -22.64
C TYR A 470 11.46 22.25 -22.55
N ASN A 471 12.52 22.41 -23.33
CA ASN A 471 13.31 23.64 -23.38
C ASN A 471 12.52 24.78 -24.04
N LYS A 472 11.77 24.51 -25.10
CA LYS A 472 10.88 25.49 -25.74
C LYS A 472 9.78 25.95 -24.78
N ILE A 473 9.18 25.01 -24.03
CA ILE A 473 8.22 25.30 -22.95
C ILE A 473 8.88 26.16 -21.87
N PHE A 474 10.08 25.81 -21.42
CA PHE A 474 10.77 26.52 -20.34
C PHE A 474 11.23 27.93 -20.73
N ASP A 475 11.61 28.12 -21.99
CA ASP A 475 12.04 29.41 -22.53
C ASP A 475 10.86 30.36 -22.79
N THR A 476 9.82 29.86 -23.46
CA THR A 476 8.60 30.64 -23.74
C THR A 476 7.73 30.87 -22.50
N GLY A 477 7.88 30.02 -21.48
CA GLY A 477 7.04 30.02 -20.29
C GLY A 477 5.61 29.55 -20.55
N LYS A 478 5.34 28.83 -21.65
CA LYS A 478 4.01 28.36 -22.04
C LYS A 478 3.93 26.83 -22.02
N ILE A 479 2.99 26.29 -21.26
CA ILE A 479 2.67 24.86 -21.19
C ILE A 479 1.53 24.56 -22.18
N PRO A 480 1.61 23.45 -22.94
CA PRO A 480 0.54 23.03 -23.83
C PRO A 480 -0.82 22.96 -23.12
N SER A 481 -1.85 23.51 -23.75
CA SER A 481 -3.23 23.53 -23.28
C SER A 481 -3.75 22.14 -22.93
N ALA A 482 -3.41 21.13 -23.74
CA ALA A 482 -3.76 19.72 -23.50
C ALA A 482 -3.16 19.16 -22.20
N TRP A 483 -2.04 19.71 -21.72
CA TRP A 483 -1.41 19.30 -20.45
C TRP A 483 -2.02 20.01 -19.24
N LYS A 484 -2.76 21.12 -19.44
CA LYS A 484 -3.49 21.84 -18.39
C LYS A 484 -4.87 21.24 -18.09
N GLU A 485 -5.34 20.28 -18.90
CA GLU A 485 -6.54 19.49 -18.63
C GLU A 485 -6.24 18.23 -17.81
N ALA A 486 -7.02 17.99 -16.74
CA ALA A 486 -6.90 16.81 -15.89
C ALA A 486 -8.17 15.95 -15.88
N ILE A 487 -7.99 14.63 -15.86
CA ILE A 487 -9.09 13.70 -15.58
C ILE A 487 -9.18 13.48 -14.06
N VAL A 488 -10.23 13.99 -13.43
CA VAL A 488 -10.48 13.84 -11.99
C VAL A 488 -11.20 12.52 -11.71
N LEU A 489 -10.57 11.72 -10.86
CA LEU A 489 -11.16 10.51 -10.27
C LEU A 489 -11.67 10.80 -8.86
N PRO A 490 -13.00 10.81 -8.65
CA PRO A 490 -13.57 10.98 -7.32
C PRO A 490 -13.34 9.72 -6.47
N ILE A 491 -12.55 9.83 -5.40
CA ILE A 491 -12.28 8.73 -4.47
C ILE A 491 -13.03 8.96 -3.16
N LEU A 492 -13.87 8.00 -2.78
CA LEU A 492 -14.63 8.06 -1.52
C LEU A 492 -13.69 8.06 -0.29
N LYS A 493 -13.88 9.04 0.60
CA LYS A 493 -13.25 9.11 1.91
C LYS A 493 -13.71 7.91 2.74
N GLN A 494 -12.75 7.24 3.37
CA GLN A 494 -13.02 6.01 4.12
C GLN A 494 -14.07 6.24 5.23
N GLY A 495 -15.15 5.46 5.23
CA GLY A 495 -16.19 5.50 6.26
C GLY A 495 -17.16 6.68 6.17
N LYS A 496 -17.11 7.48 5.09
CA LYS A 496 -18.07 8.56 4.83
C LYS A 496 -19.23 8.08 3.96
N ASP A 497 -20.36 8.78 4.07
CA ASP A 497 -21.58 8.47 3.32
C ASP A 497 -21.33 8.58 1.80
N PRO A 498 -21.46 7.48 1.04
CA PRO A 498 -21.27 7.49 -0.39
C PRO A 498 -22.24 8.41 -1.16
N SER A 499 -23.44 8.69 -0.64
CA SER A 499 -24.44 9.53 -1.34
C SER A 499 -24.07 11.02 -1.40
N SER A 500 -23.21 11.47 -0.48
CA SER A 500 -22.85 12.88 -0.34
C SER A 500 -21.65 13.28 -1.21
N VAL A 501 -21.79 14.38 -1.97
CA VAL A 501 -20.70 15.00 -2.75
C VAL A 501 -19.45 15.32 -1.90
N ASN A 502 -19.65 15.73 -0.64
CA ASN A 502 -18.56 16.10 0.29
C ASN A 502 -17.69 14.91 0.71
N SER A 503 -18.15 13.69 0.48
CA SER A 503 -17.46 12.46 0.83
C SER A 503 -16.35 12.08 -0.15
N TYR A 504 -16.23 12.75 -1.31
CA TYR A 504 -15.25 12.42 -2.34
C TYR A 504 -14.00 13.31 -2.28
N ARG A 505 -12.86 12.76 -2.69
CA ARG A 505 -11.61 13.49 -2.95
C ARG A 505 -11.37 13.56 -4.45
N PRO A 506 -11.09 14.75 -5.03
CA PRO A 506 -10.78 14.87 -6.44
C PRO A 506 -9.31 14.51 -6.71
N ILE A 507 -9.01 13.31 -7.23
CA ILE A 507 -7.65 12.96 -7.63
C ILE A 507 -7.44 13.27 -9.11
N ALA A 508 -6.56 14.24 -9.42
CA ALA A 508 -6.29 14.67 -10.77
C ALA A 508 -5.26 13.75 -11.47
N LEU A 509 -5.64 13.21 -12.63
CA LEU A 509 -4.74 12.51 -13.53
C LEU A 509 -4.28 13.45 -14.65
N THR A 510 -3.08 14.01 -14.50
CA THR A 510 -2.39 14.79 -15.54
C THR A 510 -1.49 13.91 -16.41
N SER A 511 -1.15 14.42 -17.60
CA SER A 511 -0.24 13.78 -18.56
C SER A 511 1.07 13.31 -17.90
N CYS A 512 1.54 12.11 -18.28
CA CYS A 512 2.85 11.63 -17.86
C CYS A 512 3.99 12.48 -18.44
N LEU A 513 3.82 13.06 -19.63
CA LEU A 513 4.79 13.99 -20.22
C LEU A 513 4.91 15.26 -19.36
N LEU A 514 3.78 15.85 -18.95
CA LEU A 514 3.81 16.99 -18.03
C LEU A 514 4.49 16.63 -16.70
N LYS A 515 4.18 15.48 -16.10
CA LYS A 515 4.77 15.09 -14.80
C LYS A 515 6.28 14.89 -14.84
N VAL A 516 6.85 14.46 -15.97
CA VAL A 516 8.31 14.38 -16.15
C VAL A 516 8.92 15.79 -16.15
N PHE A 517 8.31 16.72 -16.87
CA PHE A 517 8.70 18.13 -16.85
C PHE A 517 8.58 18.74 -15.44
N GLU A 518 7.43 18.54 -14.77
CA GLU A 518 7.21 19.00 -13.40
C GLU A 518 8.30 18.49 -12.44
N LYS A 519 8.77 17.24 -12.59
CA LYS A 519 9.85 16.68 -11.77
C LYS A 519 11.17 17.43 -11.95
N MET A 520 11.52 17.80 -13.18
CA MET A 520 12.75 18.55 -13.48
C MET A 520 12.67 19.94 -12.86
N ILE A 521 11.57 20.66 -13.09
CA ILE A 521 11.32 21.98 -12.51
C ILE A 521 11.29 21.93 -10.98
N ASN A 522 10.57 20.95 -10.40
CA ASN A 522 10.49 20.80 -8.95
C ASN A 522 11.85 20.52 -8.32
N ARG A 523 12.73 19.77 -8.99
CA ARG A 523 14.07 19.49 -8.48
C ARG A 523 14.90 20.78 -8.38
N ARG A 524 14.82 21.67 -9.39
CA ARG A 524 15.47 22.99 -9.35
C ARG A 524 14.88 23.88 -8.27
N LEU A 525 13.56 23.92 -8.14
CA LEU A 525 12.87 24.70 -7.10
C LEU A 525 13.23 24.23 -5.69
N VAL A 526 13.17 22.92 -5.42
CA VAL A 526 13.51 22.35 -4.11
C VAL A 526 14.99 22.58 -3.78
N TYR A 527 15.89 22.48 -4.76
CA TYR A 527 17.30 22.82 -4.56
C TYR A 527 17.45 24.27 -4.06
N TYR A 528 16.84 25.23 -4.76
CA TYR A 528 16.91 26.65 -4.37
C TYR A 528 16.36 26.90 -2.96
N LEU A 529 15.19 26.34 -2.66
CA LEU A 529 14.51 26.53 -1.37
C LEU A 529 15.30 25.95 -0.19
N GLU A 530 15.91 24.78 -0.36
CA GLU A 530 16.70 24.11 0.70
C GLU A 530 18.10 24.72 0.82
N TYR A 531 18.76 25.03 -0.31
CA TYR A 531 20.11 25.60 -0.31
C TYR A 531 20.15 26.98 0.36
N ASN A 532 19.15 27.83 0.08
CA ASN A 532 19.03 29.16 0.69
C ASN A 532 18.36 29.15 2.07
N GLY A 533 18.01 27.99 2.62
CA GLY A 533 17.41 27.89 3.97
C GLY A 533 16.04 28.57 4.10
N VAL A 534 15.28 28.70 3.00
CA VAL A 534 14.00 29.43 2.95
C VAL A 534 12.92 28.72 3.76
N LEU A 535 12.88 27.39 3.71
CA LEU A 535 11.83 26.59 4.35
C LEU A 535 12.03 26.49 5.87
N ASP A 536 10.95 26.73 6.61
CA ASP A 536 10.89 26.66 8.07
C ASP A 536 11.45 25.31 8.58
N PRO A 537 12.44 25.31 9.51
CA PRO A 537 12.93 24.09 10.16
C PRO A 537 11.84 23.23 10.82
N CYS A 538 10.72 23.82 11.26
CA CYS A 538 9.59 23.12 11.89
C CYS A 538 8.61 22.49 10.90
N GLN A 539 8.79 22.71 9.58
CA GLN A 539 8.04 22.03 8.52
C GLN A 539 8.75 20.72 8.13
N SER A 540 8.10 19.58 8.37
CA SER A 540 8.63 18.24 8.05
C SER A 540 7.94 17.56 6.87
N GLY A 541 6.82 18.10 6.38
CA GLY A 541 6.07 17.54 5.25
C GLY A 541 6.83 17.62 3.93
N PHE A 542 6.76 16.55 3.12
CA PHE A 542 7.37 16.42 1.78
C PHE A 542 8.85 16.84 1.61
N ARG A 543 9.61 16.96 2.70
CA ARG A 543 11.03 17.33 2.66
C ARG A 543 11.93 16.11 2.80
N ARG A 544 13.08 16.15 2.12
CA ARG A 544 14.10 15.09 2.22
C ARG A 544 14.61 15.02 3.66
N ALA A 545 14.99 13.83 4.14
CA ALA A 545 15.53 13.62 5.48
C ALA A 545 14.63 14.05 6.68
N ARG A 546 13.39 14.49 6.43
CA ARG A 546 12.34 14.76 7.42
C ARG A 546 11.31 13.62 7.47
N SER A 547 10.53 13.56 8.55
CA SER A 547 9.50 12.55 8.78
C SER A 547 8.46 13.02 9.80
N THR A 548 7.28 12.39 9.81
CA THR A 548 6.25 12.65 10.83
C THR A 548 6.76 12.39 12.26
N THR A 549 7.73 11.49 12.42
CA THR A 549 8.34 11.18 13.71
C THR A 549 9.05 12.38 14.32
N ASP A 550 9.60 13.28 13.50
CA ASP A 550 10.33 14.45 14.00
C ASP A 550 9.38 15.40 14.75
N ASN A 551 8.21 15.71 14.18
CA ASN A 551 7.17 16.52 14.83
C ASN A 551 6.60 15.81 16.08
N LEU A 552 6.43 14.49 16.03
CA LEU A 552 5.93 13.73 17.18
C LEU A 552 6.91 13.75 18.36
N VAL A 553 8.22 13.65 18.11
CA VAL A 553 9.26 13.71 19.14
C VAL A 553 9.40 15.12 19.72
N LEU A 554 9.28 16.16 18.88
CA LEU A 554 9.27 17.57 19.34
C LEU A 554 8.12 17.80 20.34
N LEU A 555 6.89 17.43 19.96
CA LEU A 555 5.72 17.60 20.82
C LEU A 555 5.82 16.76 22.10
N GLU A 556 6.24 15.50 22.00
CA GLU A 556 6.39 14.62 23.17
C GLU A 556 7.42 15.19 24.16
N SER A 557 8.58 15.63 23.66
CA SER A 557 9.62 16.21 24.50
C SER A 557 9.14 17.49 25.18
N TYR A 558 8.41 18.35 24.46
CA TYR A 558 7.86 19.59 25.01
C TYR A 558 6.83 19.36 26.13
N ILE A 559 5.93 18.38 25.95
CA ILE A 559 4.94 17.98 26.97
C ILE A 559 5.62 17.36 28.19
N ARG A 560 6.60 16.47 27.97
CA ARG A 560 7.34 15.81 29.05
C ARG A 560 8.10 16.81 29.90
N ASP A 561 8.68 17.82 29.27
CA ASP A 561 9.38 18.88 29.98
C ASP A 561 8.41 19.69 30.85
N ALA A 562 7.21 20.00 30.37
CA ALA A 562 6.17 20.62 31.20
C ALA A 562 5.82 19.75 32.42
N PHE A 563 5.70 18.43 32.25
CA PHE A 563 5.40 17.51 33.35
C PHE A 563 6.50 17.49 34.41
N VAL A 564 7.77 17.42 34.01
CA VAL A 564 8.88 17.36 34.97
C VAL A 564 9.01 18.67 35.76
N HIS A 565 8.59 19.80 35.19
CA HIS A 565 8.51 21.09 35.86
C HIS A 565 7.18 21.35 36.61
N ASN A 566 6.27 20.38 36.68
CA ASN A 566 4.94 20.53 37.29
C ASN A 566 4.09 21.66 36.66
N GLN A 567 4.23 21.86 35.34
CA GLN A 567 3.53 22.85 34.54
C GLN A 567 2.35 22.22 33.77
N TYR A 568 1.44 23.07 33.32
CA TYR A 568 0.46 22.75 32.29
C TYR A 568 1.10 22.91 30.91
N CYS A 569 0.70 22.11 29.94
CA CYS A 569 0.98 22.33 28.52
C CYS A 569 -0.35 22.33 27.76
N LEU A 570 -0.73 23.48 27.21
CA LEU A 570 -1.94 23.64 26.41
C LEU A 570 -1.57 23.57 24.93
N SER A 571 -2.25 22.70 24.18
CA SER A 571 -1.97 22.48 22.77
C SER A 571 -3.24 22.56 21.92
N VAL A 572 -3.14 23.19 20.75
CA VAL A 572 -4.23 23.25 19.76
C VAL A 572 -3.78 22.57 18.46
N PHE A 573 -4.66 21.75 17.90
CA PHE A 573 -4.45 20.99 16.66
C PHE A 573 -5.45 21.49 15.62
N PHE A 574 -4.96 22.01 14.50
CA PHE A 574 -5.79 22.68 13.50
C PHE A 574 -6.09 21.75 12.32
N ASP A 575 -7.29 21.87 11.75
CA ASP A 575 -7.68 21.23 10.48
C ASP A 575 -8.07 22.33 9.47
N LEU A 576 -7.39 22.35 8.31
CA LEU A 576 -7.71 23.27 7.23
C LEU A 576 -8.80 22.71 6.32
N GLU A 577 -9.78 23.54 5.95
CA GLU A 577 -10.84 23.14 5.04
C GLU A 577 -10.34 23.11 3.60
N LYS A 578 -10.31 21.89 3.01
CA LYS A 578 -10.06 21.67 1.57
C LYS A 578 -8.80 22.41 1.07
N ALA A 579 -7.74 22.43 1.88
CA ALA A 579 -6.60 23.33 1.72
C ALA A 579 -5.94 23.33 0.33
N TYR A 580 -5.81 22.17 -0.31
CA TYR A 580 -5.24 22.06 -1.66
C TYR A 580 -6.14 22.72 -2.73
N ASP A 581 -7.46 22.60 -2.56
CA ASP A 581 -8.45 23.06 -3.53
C ASP A 581 -8.70 24.58 -3.41
N THR A 582 -8.40 25.17 -2.25
CA THR A 582 -8.61 26.59 -1.93
C THR A 582 -7.33 27.43 -1.90
N ALA A 583 -6.15 26.83 -2.08
CA ALA A 583 -4.87 27.56 -2.04
C ALA A 583 -4.83 28.72 -3.05
N TRP A 584 -4.54 29.93 -2.54
CA TRP A 584 -4.49 31.15 -3.36
C TRP A 584 -3.26 31.18 -4.27
N ARG A 585 -3.49 31.09 -5.59
CA ARG A 585 -2.44 30.93 -6.62
C ARG A 585 -1.51 32.13 -6.72
N TYR A 586 -2.06 33.35 -6.78
CA TYR A 586 -1.25 34.57 -6.82
C TYR A 586 -0.41 34.69 -5.55
N GLY A 587 -0.97 34.37 -4.38
CA GLY A 587 -0.23 34.35 -3.12
C GLY A 587 1.00 33.43 -3.14
N ILE A 588 0.92 32.26 -3.76
CA ILE A 588 2.08 31.36 -3.95
C ILE A 588 3.15 32.03 -4.81
N LEU A 589 2.77 32.67 -5.92
CA LEU A 589 3.70 33.35 -6.82
C LEU A 589 4.33 34.59 -6.17
N GLN A 590 3.57 35.29 -5.33
CA GLN A 590 4.05 36.40 -4.51
C GLN A 590 5.09 35.92 -3.50
N ASP A 591 4.81 34.84 -2.78
CA ASP A 591 5.75 34.24 -1.81
C ASP A 591 7.05 33.81 -2.52
N LEU A 592 6.95 33.12 -3.66
CA LEU A 592 8.13 32.73 -4.48
C LEU A 592 8.95 33.94 -4.94
N SER A 593 8.28 34.99 -5.41
CA SER A 593 8.96 36.22 -5.84
C SER A 593 9.65 36.92 -4.65
N SER A 594 9.01 36.92 -3.47
CA SER A 594 9.60 37.47 -2.24
C SER A 594 10.83 36.72 -1.75
N PHE A 595 10.94 35.43 -2.09
CA PHE A 595 12.13 34.61 -1.81
C PHE A 595 13.26 34.83 -2.82
N GLY A 596 13.07 35.71 -3.82
CA GLY A 596 14.07 36.03 -4.84
C GLY A 596 13.99 35.18 -6.10
N ILE A 597 12.94 34.36 -6.29
CA ILE A 597 12.80 33.50 -7.47
C ILE A 597 12.22 34.32 -8.63
N GLY A 598 13.06 34.64 -9.61
CA GLY A 598 12.69 35.31 -10.88
C GLY A 598 12.97 34.48 -12.14
N GLY A 599 12.81 35.07 -13.32
CA GLY A 599 13.19 34.48 -14.62
C GLY A 599 12.26 33.39 -15.16
N ARG A 600 12.82 32.45 -15.93
CA ARG A 600 12.08 31.34 -16.57
C ARG A 600 11.31 30.49 -15.55
N LEU A 601 11.89 30.29 -14.36
CA LEU A 601 11.27 29.46 -13.32
C LEU A 601 9.96 30.06 -12.77
N ILE A 602 9.89 31.37 -12.51
CA ILE A 602 8.63 31.96 -12.01
C ILE A 602 7.58 32.03 -13.12
N HIS A 603 7.99 32.26 -14.38
CA HIS A 603 7.09 32.29 -15.54
C HIS A 603 6.42 30.93 -15.77
N ILE A 604 7.19 29.84 -15.75
CA ILE A 604 6.62 28.51 -15.95
C ILE A 604 5.70 28.09 -14.80
N LEU A 605 5.99 28.50 -13.55
CA LEU A 605 5.13 28.24 -12.40
C LEU A 605 3.82 29.04 -12.48
N ARG A 606 3.88 30.29 -12.98
CA ARG A 606 2.70 31.11 -13.25
C ARG A 606 1.80 30.44 -14.29
N ASP A 607 2.37 30.01 -15.41
CA ASP A 607 1.62 29.35 -16.47
C ASP A 607 1.10 27.95 -16.07
N TYR A 608 1.84 27.22 -15.24
CA TYR A 608 1.39 25.96 -14.66
C TYR A 608 0.13 26.11 -13.81
N LEU A 609 -0.02 27.22 -13.08
CA LEU A 609 -1.18 27.49 -12.22
C LEU A 609 -2.34 28.17 -12.96
N SER A 610 -2.13 28.69 -14.17
CA SER A 610 -3.16 29.40 -14.95
C SER A 610 -4.04 28.45 -15.76
N GLU A 611 -5.27 28.89 -16.05
CA GLU A 611 -6.18 28.29 -17.05
C GLU A 611 -6.41 26.78 -16.92
N ARG A 612 -6.36 26.26 -15.69
CA ARG A 612 -6.55 24.83 -15.44
C ARG A 612 -7.98 24.40 -15.63
N LYS A 613 -8.16 23.24 -16.26
CA LYS A 613 -9.46 22.63 -16.53
C LYS A 613 -9.46 21.18 -16.07
N PHE A 614 -10.63 20.66 -15.72
CA PHE A 614 -10.78 19.25 -15.38
C PHE A 614 -12.10 18.65 -15.85
N ARG A 615 -12.10 17.33 -16.00
CA ARG A 615 -13.30 16.52 -16.28
C ARG A 615 -13.38 15.40 -15.26
N VAL A 616 -14.55 15.19 -14.68
CA VAL A 616 -14.80 14.10 -13.73
C VAL A 616 -15.14 12.83 -14.48
N ARG A 617 -14.48 11.72 -14.13
CA ARG A 617 -14.73 10.41 -14.74
C ARG A 617 -15.42 9.46 -13.78
N ILE A 618 -16.62 9.01 -14.15
CA ILE A 618 -17.35 7.94 -13.47
C ILE A 618 -17.49 6.76 -14.43
N GLY A 619 -16.81 5.66 -14.13
CA GLY A 619 -16.75 4.50 -15.03
C GLY A 619 -16.07 4.84 -16.36
N SER A 620 -16.83 4.78 -17.44
CA SER A 620 -16.43 5.11 -18.82
C SER A 620 -16.99 6.44 -19.31
N VAL A 621 -17.80 7.14 -18.50
CA VAL A 621 -18.40 8.44 -18.84
C VAL A 621 -17.56 9.58 -18.25
N LEU A 622 -17.37 10.63 -19.04
CA LEU A 622 -16.74 11.89 -18.63
C LEU A 622 -17.82 12.96 -18.51
N SER A 623 -17.66 13.84 -17.52
CA SER A 623 -18.45 15.06 -17.40
C SER A 623 -18.15 16.06 -18.53
N ARG A 624 -18.88 17.18 -18.55
CA ARG A 624 -18.42 18.41 -19.21
C ARG A 624 -17.11 18.91 -18.59
N THR A 625 -16.45 19.83 -19.28
CA THR A 625 -15.22 20.46 -18.80
C THR A 625 -15.54 21.56 -17.80
N PHE A 626 -14.84 21.56 -16.68
CA PHE A 626 -14.97 22.55 -15.61
C PHE A 626 -13.68 23.34 -15.45
N PRO A 627 -13.74 24.67 -15.25
CA PRO A 627 -12.58 25.45 -14.87
C PRO A 627 -12.18 25.16 -13.41
N GLN A 628 -10.88 25.24 -13.14
CA GLN A 628 -10.36 25.26 -11.77
C GLN A 628 -9.83 26.67 -11.52
N GLU A 629 -10.50 27.46 -10.67
CA GLU A 629 -10.15 28.87 -10.46
C GLU A 629 -9.03 29.06 -9.43
N ASN A 630 -9.13 28.41 -8.27
CA ASN A 630 -8.09 28.42 -7.23
C ASN A 630 -7.56 27.00 -6.94
N GLY A 631 -6.61 26.91 -6.00
CA GLY A 631 -6.01 25.66 -5.59
C GLY A 631 -4.88 25.16 -6.50
N VAL A 632 -4.24 24.09 -6.03
CA VAL A 632 -3.18 23.36 -6.73
C VAL A 632 -3.66 21.95 -7.07
N PRO A 633 -3.31 21.38 -8.23
CA PRO A 633 -3.88 20.10 -8.68
C PRO A 633 -3.44 18.95 -7.76
N GLN A 634 -4.40 18.24 -7.14
CA GLN A 634 -4.14 17.09 -6.28
C GLN A 634 -3.60 15.91 -7.09
N GLY A 635 -2.30 15.62 -6.96
CA GLY A 635 -1.60 14.58 -7.72
C GLY A 635 -0.55 15.11 -8.70
N GLY A 636 -0.44 16.44 -8.84
CA GLY A 636 0.69 17.10 -9.49
C GLY A 636 1.98 16.95 -8.68
N VAL A 637 3.12 16.92 -9.35
CA VAL A 637 4.43 16.78 -8.71
C VAL A 637 4.84 18.09 -8.03
N LEU A 638 4.58 19.23 -8.68
CA LEU A 638 4.88 20.57 -8.14
C LEU A 638 3.93 20.98 -7.01
N SER A 639 2.70 20.50 -7.01
CA SER A 639 1.64 20.93 -6.08
C SER A 639 2.04 20.84 -4.61
N CYS A 640 2.74 19.78 -4.22
CA CYS A 640 3.18 19.61 -2.83
C CYS A 640 4.21 20.67 -2.39
N THR A 641 5.17 20.99 -3.25
CA THR A 641 6.20 22.01 -2.98
C THR A 641 5.59 23.40 -2.94
N LEU A 642 4.70 23.71 -3.90
CA LEU A 642 4.01 24.99 -3.96
C LEU A 642 3.10 25.22 -2.74
N PHE A 643 2.44 24.15 -2.27
CA PHE A 643 1.65 24.24 -1.04
C PHE A 643 2.53 24.50 0.20
N ILE A 644 3.67 23.81 0.32
CA ILE A 644 4.63 24.07 1.41
C ILE A 644 5.15 25.52 1.38
N VAL A 645 5.46 26.04 0.19
CA VAL A 645 5.86 27.45 0.01
C VAL A 645 4.80 28.38 0.59
N LYS A 646 3.52 28.13 0.31
CA LYS A 646 2.45 28.96 0.87
C LYS A 646 2.36 28.89 2.39
N MET A 647 2.49 27.68 2.94
CA MET A 647 2.46 27.44 4.38
C MET A 647 3.67 28.02 5.11
N ASN A 648 4.77 28.33 4.41
CA ASN A 648 6.02 28.79 5.02
C ASN A 648 5.89 30.12 5.77
N SER A 649 4.96 30.98 5.33
CA SER A 649 4.67 32.28 5.97
C SER A 649 4.09 32.15 7.40
N LEU A 650 3.65 30.96 7.81
CA LEU A 650 3.20 30.70 9.19
C LEU A 650 4.28 31.01 10.23
N ARG A 651 5.55 30.77 9.89
CA ARG A 651 6.70 31.01 10.78
C ARG A 651 6.75 32.44 11.30
N SER A 652 6.44 33.43 10.46
CA SER A 652 6.48 34.85 10.85
C SER A 652 5.28 35.28 11.70
N VAL A 653 4.20 34.50 11.70
CA VAL A 653 2.94 34.83 12.36
C VAL A 653 2.89 34.26 13.78
N ILE A 654 3.41 33.04 13.97
CA ILE A 654 3.38 32.36 15.26
C ILE A 654 4.29 33.11 16.26
N PRO A 655 3.79 33.49 17.45
CA PRO A 655 4.59 34.15 18.47
C PRO A 655 5.84 33.32 18.85
N PRO A 656 7.03 33.93 19.01
CA PRO A 656 8.27 33.20 19.33
C PRO A 656 8.21 32.36 20.62
N ALA A 657 7.35 32.74 21.57
CA ALA A 657 7.16 32.02 22.83
C ALA A 657 6.39 30.69 22.67
N ILE A 658 5.69 30.50 21.55
CA ILE A 658 4.85 29.34 21.28
C ILE A 658 5.65 28.30 20.51
N SER A 659 5.69 27.07 21.04
CA SER A 659 6.23 25.92 20.31
C SER A 659 5.23 25.47 19.26
N TYR A 660 5.68 25.09 18.07
CA TYR A 660 4.79 24.64 17.03
C TYR A 660 5.40 23.55 16.15
N SER A 661 4.55 22.90 15.36
CA SER A 661 4.93 21.86 14.40
C SER A 661 4.01 21.94 13.18
N VAL A 662 4.60 21.82 11.99
CA VAL A 662 3.85 21.84 10.73
C VAL A 662 4.22 20.58 9.93
N TYR A 663 3.20 19.89 9.45
CA TYR A 663 3.35 18.81 8.48
C TYR A 663 2.35 19.04 7.36
N VAL A 664 2.78 19.74 6.31
CA VAL A 664 1.89 20.16 5.22
C VAL A 664 0.75 21.03 5.78
N ASP A 665 -0.48 20.51 5.84
CA ASP A 665 -1.70 21.14 6.35
C ASP A 665 -1.95 20.86 7.85
N ASP A 666 -1.34 19.83 8.43
CA ASP A 666 -1.44 19.53 9.86
C ASP A 666 -0.60 20.53 10.67
N ILE A 667 -1.26 21.49 11.34
CA ILE A 667 -0.63 22.49 12.22
C ILE A 667 -0.92 22.16 13.68
N GLN A 668 0.10 22.33 14.51
CA GLN A 668 0.00 22.15 15.96
C GLN A 668 0.77 23.26 16.68
N ILE A 669 0.15 23.91 17.66
CA ILE A 669 0.83 24.89 18.54
C ILE A 669 0.67 24.52 20.01
N SER A 670 1.68 24.82 20.82
CA SER A 670 1.78 24.49 22.25
C SER A 670 2.40 25.62 23.06
N PHE A 671 1.91 25.81 24.28
CA PHE A 671 2.54 26.66 25.28
C PHE A 671 2.46 25.99 26.66
N LYS A 672 3.54 26.12 27.45
CA LYS A 672 3.61 25.55 28.80
C LYS A 672 3.87 26.62 29.86
N SER A 673 3.20 26.49 31.01
CA SER A 673 3.34 27.39 32.16
C SER A 673 2.80 26.76 33.45
N CYS A 674 3.22 27.25 34.61
CA CYS A 674 2.66 26.87 35.91
C CYS A 674 1.24 27.42 36.15
N ASN A 675 0.80 28.39 35.34
CA ASN A 675 -0.52 29.03 35.42
C ASN A 675 -1.31 28.78 34.12
N LEU A 676 -2.49 28.17 34.26
CA LEU A 676 -3.37 27.82 33.13
C LEU A 676 -3.87 29.06 32.37
N THR A 677 -4.20 30.15 33.06
CA THR A 677 -4.67 31.40 32.43
C THR A 677 -3.59 32.04 31.55
N ILE A 678 -2.32 31.88 31.92
CA ILE A 678 -1.20 32.32 31.06
C ILE A 678 -1.14 31.45 29.80
N CYS A 679 -1.32 30.13 29.93
CA CYS A 679 -1.40 29.23 28.78
C CYS A 679 -2.55 29.62 27.85
N GLU A 680 -3.74 29.84 28.40
CA GLU A 680 -4.91 30.28 27.63
C GLU A 680 -4.62 31.57 26.88
N ARG A 681 -4.09 32.60 27.57
CA ARG A 681 -3.77 33.89 26.94
C ARG A 681 -2.77 33.74 25.80
N GLN A 682 -1.69 32.98 25.99
CA GLN A 682 -0.68 32.81 24.95
C GLN A 682 -1.20 32.00 23.77
N ILE A 683 -1.90 30.90 24.02
CA ILE A 683 -2.51 30.10 22.96
C ILE A 683 -3.59 30.90 22.22
N GLN A 684 -4.41 31.68 22.91
CA GLN A 684 -5.43 32.54 22.30
C GLN A 684 -4.78 33.60 21.38
N LEU A 685 -3.66 34.21 21.79
CA LEU A 685 -2.89 35.10 20.92
C LEU A 685 -2.39 34.38 19.66
N GLY A 686 -1.88 33.16 19.80
CA GLY A 686 -1.47 32.32 18.67
C GLY A 686 -2.63 31.99 17.74
N VAL A 687 -3.78 31.56 18.29
CA VAL A 687 -5.00 31.25 17.55
C VAL A 687 -5.52 32.47 16.79
N ASN A 688 -5.57 33.64 17.42
CA ASN A 688 -6.00 34.89 16.78
C ASN A 688 -5.11 35.26 15.61
N ARG A 689 -3.78 35.14 15.77
CA ARG A 689 -2.82 35.42 14.69
C ARG A 689 -2.93 34.42 13.54
N LEU A 690 -3.12 33.14 13.85
CA LEU A 690 -3.33 32.10 12.83
C LEU A 690 -4.65 32.30 12.08
N ALA A 691 -5.73 32.63 12.78
CA ALA A 691 -7.02 32.94 12.16
C ALA A 691 -6.90 34.15 11.21
N LYS A 692 -6.25 35.23 11.67
CA LYS A 692 -5.95 36.39 10.82
C LYS A 692 -5.10 36.02 9.60
N TRP A 693 -4.06 35.21 9.78
CA TRP A 693 -3.24 34.74 8.66
C TRP A 693 -4.04 33.91 7.66
N ALA A 694 -4.94 33.05 8.14
CA ALA A 694 -5.80 32.27 7.26
C ALA A 694 -6.71 33.18 6.42
N ASP A 695 -7.32 34.19 7.05
CA ASP A 695 -8.14 35.20 6.37
C ASP A 695 -7.36 36.00 5.33
N GLU A 696 -6.08 36.32 5.58
CA GLU A 696 -5.20 37.08 4.66
C GLU A 696 -4.62 36.22 3.53
N ASN A 697 -4.69 34.89 3.63
CA ASN A 697 -4.10 33.95 2.67
C ASN A 697 -5.12 33.08 1.92
N GLY A 698 -6.42 33.29 2.16
CA GLY A 698 -7.48 32.54 1.51
C GLY A 698 -7.69 31.14 2.09
N PHE A 699 -7.34 30.93 3.36
CA PHE A 699 -7.58 29.67 4.05
C PHE A 699 -8.72 29.80 5.07
N LYS A 700 -9.30 28.66 5.43
CA LYS A 700 -10.32 28.55 6.46
C LYS A 700 -10.04 27.36 7.36
N PHE A 701 -10.06 27.59 8.68
CA PHE A 701 -9.98 26.52 9.65
C PHE A 701 -11.36 25.91 9.90
N ASN A 702 -11.40 24.60 10.05
CA ASN A 702 -12.58 23.88 10.48
C ASN A 702 -12.63 23.90 12.01
N THR A 703 -13.50 24.73 12.60
CA THR A 703 -13.62 24.87 14.07
C THR A 703 -14.08 23.58 14.73
N ASP A 704 -14.98 22.81 14.09
CA ASP A 704 -15.49 21.54 14.63
C ASP A 704 -14.43 20.43 14.77
N LYS A 705 -13.42 20.44 13.90
CA LYS A 705 -12.32 19.47 13.93
C LYS A 705 -11.05 20.00 14.58
N THR A 706 -10.96 21.32 14.75
CA THR A 706 -9.85 21.95 15.47
C THR A 706 -10.06 21.71 16.95
N THR A 707 -9.13 21.00 17.59
CA THR A 707 -9.30 20.57 18.98
C THR A 707 -8.20 21.11 19.88
N CYS A 708 -8.57 21.35 21.14
CA CYS A 708 -7.70 21.78 22.20
C CYS A 708 -7.44 20.60 23.15
N VAL A 709 -6.20 20.43 23.63
CA VAL A 709 -5.84 19.42 24.63
C VAL A 709 -4.99 20.05 25.72
N LEU A 710 -5.44 19.90 26.97
CA LEU A 710 -4.68 20.28 28.15
C LEU A 710 -3.87 19.07 28.65
N PHE A 711 -2.56 19.10 28.45
CA PHE A 711 -1.64 18.10 29.00
C PHE A 711 -1.22 18.50 30.41
N SER A 712 -1.49 17.65 31.39
CA SER A 712 -1.07 17.86 32.79
C SER A 712 -1.04 16.56 33.60
N ARG A 713 -0.11 16.50 34.56
CA ARG A 713 -0.07 15.48 35.62
C ARG A 713 -0.38 16.04 37.01
N ARG A 714 -0.76 17.32 37.10
CA ARG A 714 -1.17 17.94 38.36
C ARG A 714 -2.43 17.25 38.90
N ARG A 715 -2.52 17.18 40.22
CA ARG A 715 -3.68 16.61 40.93
C ARG A 715 -4.72 17.72 41.11
N GLY A 716 -6.00 17.35 41.10
CA GLY A 716 -7.13 18.27 41.25
C GLY A 716 -8.02 18.33 40.01
N ILE A 717 -9.16 19.00 40.16
CA ILE A 717 -10.04 19.34 39.04
C ILE A 717 -9.53 20.66 38.46
N HIS A 718 -9.34 20.70 37.16
CA HIS A 718 -8.97 21.92 36.44
C HIS A 718 -10.15 22.29 35.53
N PRO A 719 -10.51 23.58 35.43
CA PRO A 719 -11.48 24.00 34.44
C PRO A 719 -10.96 23.71 33.04
N ASP A 720 -11.86 23.37 32.13
CA ASP A 720 -11.50 23.22 30.73
C ASP A 720 -11.11 24.58 30.16
N PRO A 721 -10.02 24.65 29.36
CA PRO A 721 -9.56 25.90 28.81
C PRO A 721 -10.57 26.49 27.82
N CYS A 722 -10.81 27.79 27.93
CA CYS A 722 -11.71 28.52 27.01
C CYS A 722 -10.88 29.19 25.91
N ILE A 723 -10.81 28.56 24.73
CA ILE A 723 -10.14 29.11 23.55
C ILE A 723 -11.18 29.36 22.47
N LEU A 724 -11.24 30.59 21.98
CA LEU A 724 -12.16 31.02 20.94
C LEU A 724 -11.45 31.12 19.60
N MET A 725 -12.08 30.61 18.54
CA MET A 725 -11.66 30.85 17.16
C MET A 725 -12.86 31.38 16.39
N ASN A 726 -12.74 32.58 15.81
CA ASN A 726 -13.82 33.25 15.09
C ASN A 726 -15.12 33.36 15.91
N GLY A 727 -14.99 33.61 17.22
CA GLY A 727 -16.12 33.72 18.16
C GLY A 727 -16.72 32.38 18.62
N GLN A 728 -16.26 31.24 18.10
CA GLN A 728 -16.70 29.91 18.51
C GLN A 728 -15.70 29.27 19.48
N SER A 729 -16.18 28.63 20.55
CA SER A 729 -15.32 27.89 21.48
C SER A 729 -14.82 26.59 20.86
N LEU A 730 -13.52 26.35 20.93
CA LEU A 730 -12.91 25.10 20.50
C LEU A 730 -13.26 23.97 21.47
N ILE A 731 -13.34 22.75 20.94
CA ILE A 731 -13.61 21.55 21.74
C ILE A 731 -12.35 21.16 22.52
N THR A 732 -12.47 21.11 23.85
CA THR A 732 -11.43 20.54 24.71
C THR A 732 -11.57 19.01 24.76
N ALA A 733 -10.58 18.30 24.21
CA ALA A 733 -10.53 16.85 24.17
C ALA A 733 -9.52 16.30 25.19
N LYS A 734 -9.82 15.10 25.73
CA LYS A 734 -8.91 14.36 26.62
C LYS A 734 -7.81 13.61 25.88
N GLU A 735 -8.03 13.37 24.58
CA GLU A 735 -7.07 12.72 23.69
C GLU A 735 -7.21 13.28 22.28
N GLN A 736 -6.09 13.39 21.56
CA GLN A 736 -6.07 13.84 20.17
C GLN A 736 -5.14 12.97 19.33
N LYS A 737 -5.58 12.64 18.13
CA LYS A 737 -4.75 11.95 17.14
C LYS A 737 -3.95 12.98 16.34
N PHE A 738 -2.62 12.89 16.42
CA PHE A 738 -1.69 13.73 15.65
C PHE A 738 -0.73 12.85 14.87
N LEU A 739 -0.64 13.07 13.55
CA LEU A 739 0.22 12.32 12.62
C LEU A 739 0.19 10.78 12.81
N GLY A 740 -0.99 10.24 13.14
CA GLY A 740 -1.20 8.79 13.31
C GLY A 740 -1.03 8.24 14.73
N VAL A 741 -0.51 9.02 15.68
CA VAL A 741 -0.37 8.64 17.10
C VAL A 741 -1.42 9.36 17.94
N VAL A 742 -1.98 8.69 18.95
CA VAL A 742 -2.99 9.29 19.85
C VAL A 742 -2.30 9.73 21.14
N PHE A 743 -2.33 11.03 21.43
CA PHE A 743 -1.81 11.65 22.63
C PHE A 743 -2.94 11.84 23.63
N ASP A 744 -2.89 11.17 24.77
CA ASP A 744 -3.79 11.42 25.90
C ASP A 744 -3.22 12.50 26.83
N ALA A 745 -4.09 13.21 27.56
CA ALA A 745 -3.74 14.32 28.45
C ALA A 745 -2.61 14.02 29.47
N LYS A 746 -2.39 12.74 29.81
CA LYS A 746 -1.35 12.27 30.76
C LYS A 746 -0.14 11.60 30.09
N LEU A 747 -0.17 11.51 28.76
CA LEU A 747 0.86 10.91 27.91
C LEU A 747 1.19 9.47 28.31
N THR A 748 0.14 8.66 28.53
CA THR A 748 0.21 7.24 28.88
C THR A 748 0.24 6.32 27.67
N PHE A 749 -0.27 6.79 26.52
CA PHE A 749 -0.44 6.07 25.24
C PHE A 749 -1.26 4.78 25.32
N ILE A 750 -1.96 4.50 26.42
CA ILE A 750 -2.72 3.26 26.60
C ILE A 750 -3.80 3.12 25.53
N GLN A 751 -4.53 4.20 25.25
CA GLN A 751 -5.58 4.19 24.24
C GLN A 751 -5.01 3.97 22.83
N HIS A 752 -3.90 4.64 22.50
CA HIS A 752 -3.20 4.43 21.23
C HIS A 752 -2.84 2.94 21.04
N ILE A 753 -2.24 2.33 22.07
CA ILE A 753 -1.81 0.93 22.04
C ILE A 753 -3.01 -0.03 21.91
N LYS A 754 -4.12 0.23 22.60
CA LYS A 754 -5.36 -0.57 22.46
C LYS A 754 -5.94 -0.49 21.04
N GLN A 755 -6.02 0.71 20.47
CA GLN A 755 -6.49 0.90 19.09
C GLN A 755 -5.56 0.24 18.06
N LEU A 756 -4.24 0.34 18.28
CA LEU A 756 -3.22 -0.31 17.45
C LEU A 756 -3.36 -1.83 17.48
N LYS A 757 -3.55 -2.43 18.66
CA LYS A 757 -3.81 -3.87 18.83
C LYS A 757 -4.99 -4.34 17.96
N LEU A 758 -6.12 -3.61 18.00
CA LEU A 758 -7.31 -3.95 17.21
C LEU A 758 -7.06 -3.87 15.70
N LYS A 759 -6.37 -2.81 15.23
CA LYS A 759 -5.99 -2.67 13.81
C LYS A 759 -5.06 -3.80 13.36
N CYS A 760 -4.11 -4.19 14.20
CA CYS A 760 -3.20 -5.30 13.93
C CYS A 760 -3.96 -6.63 13.86
N LEU A 761 -4.91 -6.90 14.78
CA LEU A 761 -5.76 -8.10 14.76
C LEU A 761 -6.62 -8.20 13.49
N GLN A 762 -7.21 -7.09 13.06
CA GLN A 762 -7.99 -7.06 11.81
C GLN A 762 -7.14 -7.46 10.61
N THR A 763 -5.89 -6.96 10.55
CA THR A 763 -4.98 -7.32 9.45
C THR A 763 -4.40 -8.72 9.60
N MET A 764 -4.27 -9.22 10.84
CA MET A 764 -3.81 -10.58 11.14
C MET A 764 -4.72 -11.65 10.52
N ASN A 765 -6.00 -11.35 10.29
CA ASN A 765 -6.92 -12.28 9.64
C ASN A 765 -6.44 -12.73 8.25
N ILE A 766 -5.69 -11.88 7.55
CA ILE A 766 -5.07 -12.24 6.27
C ILE A 766 -4.02 -13.33 6.49
N LEU A 767 -3.16 -13.18 7.50
CA LEU A 767 -2.16 -14.19 7.81
C LEU A 767 -2.82 -15.50 8.23
N LYS A 768 -3.91 -15.46 9.00
CA LYS A 768 -4.68 -16.66 9.36
C LYS A 768 -5.20 -17.42 8.13
N ILE A 769 -5.63 -16.71 7.09
CA ILE A 769 -6.07 -17.31 5.81
C ILE A 769 -4.89 -17.97 5.09
N LEU A 770 -3.72 -17.35 5.12
CA LEU A 770 -2.52 -17.81 4.40
C LEU A 770 -1.77 -18.94 5.12
N SER A 771 -1.86 -18.97 6.45
CA SER A 771 -0.96 -19.76 7.32
C SER A 771 -1.47 -21.16 7.64
N HIS A 772 -2.15 -21.81 6.70
CA HIS A 772 -2.59 -23.18 6.89
C HIS A 772 -1.36 -24.11 7.18
N GLN A 773 -1.58 -25.18 7.95
CA GLN A 773 -0.47 -25.98 8.52
C GLN A 773 0.11 -27.00 7.53
N SER A 774 -0.69 -27.54 6.61
CA SER A 774 -0.24 -28.57 5.64
C SER A 774 -0.06 -28.08 4.20
N TRP A 775 -0.70 -26.97 3.85
CA TRP A 775 -0.65 -26.35 2.52
C TRP A 775 -0.67 -24.83 2.71
N GLY A 776 -0.37 -24.06 1.66
CA GLY A 776 -0.41 -22.60 1.69
C GLY A 776 0.97 -21.95 1.62
N THR A 777 1.06 -20.71 2.10
CA THR A 777 2.25 -19.86 1.96
C THR A 777 3.40 -20.37 2.82
N ASP A 778 4.62 -20.37 2.27
CA ASP A 778 5.82 -20.78 2.99
C ASP A 778 6.15 -19.83 4.15
N ARG A 779 6.92 -20.33 5.13
CA ARG A 779 7.30 -19.62 6.34
C ARG A 779 7.97 -18.28 6.05
N TYR A 780 8.90 -18.22 5.10
CA TYR A 780 9.63 -16.99 4.82
C TYR A 780 8.72 -15.90 4.27
N CYS A 781 7.84 -16.27 3.34
CA CYS A 781 6.82 -15.37 2.82
C CYS A 781 5.83 -14.93 3.91
N LEU A 782 5.38 -15.82 4.79
CA LEU A 782 4.51 -15.46 5.92
C LEU A 782 5.20 -14.46 6.89
N ILE A 783 6.48 -14.67 7.23
CA ILE A 783 7.24 -13.72 8.05
C ILE A 783 7.39 -12.38 7.34
N SER A 784 7.66 -12.37 6.03
CA SER A 784 7.75 -11.15 5.23
C SER A 784 6.43 -10.37 5.20
N LEU A 785 5.32 -11.07 4.99
CA LEU A 785 3.97 -10.50 5.04
C LEU A 785 3.60 -10.01 6.44
N PHE A 786 4.00 -10.73 7.48
CA PHE A 786 3.82 -10.30 8.86
C PHE A 786 4.59 -9.01 9.16
N ARG A 787 5.84 -8.92 8.72
CA ARG A 787 6.67 -7.72 8.86
C ARG A 787 6.03 -6.53 8.15
N SER A 788 5.59 -6.70 6.90
CA SER A 788 5.07 -5.61 6.10
C SER A 788 3.64 -5.18 6.44
N LEU A 789 2.80 -6.10 6.92
CA LEU A 789 1.40 -5.81 7.22
C LEU A 789 1.18 -5.49 8.69
N VAL A 790 1.79 -6.22 9.62
CA VAL A 790 1.50 -6.11 11.06
C VAL A 790 2.62 -5.36 11.79
N LEU A 791 3.87 -5.81 11.66
CA LEU A 791 4.98 -5.21 12.40
C LEU A 791 5.22 -3.76 11.99
N SER A 792 5.12 -3.43 10.70
CA SER A 792 5.24 -2.06 10.19
C SER A 792 4.30 -1.06 10.87
N ARG A 793 3.11 -1.51 11.31
CA ARG A 793 2.16 -0.67 12.05
C ARG A 793 2.53 -0.53 13.51
N ILE A 794 3.12 -1.58 14.10
CA ILE A 794 3.67 -1.53 15.45
C ILE A 794 4.87 -0.58 15.47
N ASP A 795 5.77 -0.71 14.50
CA ASP A 795 6.99 0.10 14.40
C ASP A 795 6.69 1.60 14.19
N TYR A 796 5.59 1.96 13.51
CA TYR A 796 5.19 3.34 13.33
C TYR A 796 4.82 4.02 14.66
N GLY A 797 5.49 5.13 14.99
CA GLY A 797 5.25 5.89 16.22
C GLY A 797 5.89 5.29 17.48
N CYS A 798 6.57 4.14 17.39
CA CYS A 798 7.12 3.45 18.56
C CYS A 798 8.22 4.23 19.29
N ILE A 799 8.95 5.07 18.57
CA ILE A 799 9.96 6.00 19.11
C ILE A 799 9.36 6.92 20.18
N VAL A 800 8.06 7.24 20.05
CA VAL A 800 7.33 8.15 20.93
C VAL A 800 6.56 7.39 22.00
N TYR A 801 5.72 6.42 21.60
CA TYR A 801 4.90 5.69 22.57
C TYR A 801 5.71 4.70 23.44
N GLN A 802 6.99 4.43 23.14
CA GLN A 802 7.85 3.59 24.00
C GLN A 802 8.03 4.15 25.42
N SER A 803 7.73 5.43 25.65
CA SER A 803 7.69 6.03 26.99
C SER A 803 6.49 5.58 27.83
N ALA A 804 5.56 4.81 27.26
CA ALA A 804 4.48 4.16 27.99
C ALA A 804 5.01 3.12 29.00
N SER A 805 4.19 2.78 30.00
CA SER A 805 4.59 1.79 31.01
C SER A 805 4.88 0.42 30.37
N LYS A 806 5.77 -0.36 31.00
CA LYS A 806 6.07 -1.73 30.56
C LYS A 806 4.80 -2.60 30.45
N THR A 807 3.83 -2.39 31.35
CA THR A 807 2.54 -3.08 31.33
C THR A 807 1.68 -2.69 30.13
N ALA A 808 1.64 -1.40 29.76
CA ALA A 808 0.93 -0.92 28.58
C ALA A 808 1.57 -1.46 27.28
N LEU A 809 2.90 -1.43 27.17
CA LEU A 809 3.61 -1.94 25.99
C LEU A 809 3.37 -3.44 25.75
N LYS A 810 3.31 -4.24 26.84
CA LYS A 810 3.01 -5.68 26.78
C LYS A 810 1.63 -6.02 26.19
N ILE A 811 0.72 -5.05 26.05
CA ILE A 811 -0.58 -5.25 25.37
C ILE A 811 -0.39 -5.69 23.90
N LEU A 812 0.73 -5.31 23.27
CA LEU A 812 1.05 -5.65 21.87
C LEU A 812 1.69 -7.03 21.71
N ASP A 813 2.35 -7.55 22.74
CA ASP A 813 3.09 -8.82 22.68
C ASP A 813 2.20 -10.00 22.21
N PRO A 814 0.96 -10.20 22.71
CA PRO A 814 0.12 -11.30 22.24
C PRO A 814 -0.17 -11.27 20.74
N VAL A 815 -0.34 -10.08 20.16
CA VAL A 815 -0.59 -9.93 18.72
C VAL A 815 0.68 -10.18 17.91
N TYR A 816 1.82 -9.72 18.42
CA TYR A 816 3.12 -9.99 17.83
C TYR A 816 3.44 -11.49 17.82
N HIS A 817 3.27 -12.16 18.97
CA HIS A 817 3.47 -13.61 19.09
C HIS A 817 2.49 -14.40 18.23
N LEU A 818 1.22 -13.97 18.12
CA LEU A 818 0.26 -14.62 17.24
C LEU A 818 0.75 -14.64 15.79
N GLY A 819 1.28 -13.52 15.28
CA GLY A 819 1.83 -13.44 13.93
C GLY A 819 3.00 -14.41 13.71
N ILE A 820 3.91 -14.49 14.68
CA ILE A 820 5.05 -15.43 14.63
C ILE A 820 4.56 -16.88 14.69
N ARG A 821 3.62 -17.20 15.59
CA ARG A 821 3.04 -18.56 15.71
C ARG A 821 2.37 -19.00 14.41
N LEU A 822 1.60 -18.12 13.76
CA LEU A 822 0.99 -18.40 12.46
C LEU A 822 2.07 -18.66 11.39
N ALA A 823 3.10 -17.82 11.33
CA ALA A 823 4.19 -18.00 10.37
C ALA A 823 4.95 -19.31 10.58
N LEU A 824 5.22 -19.71 11.82
CA LEU A 824 5.90 -20.97 12.16
C LEU A 824 4.99 -22.20 12.15
N GLY A 825 3.67 -22.03 12.25
CA GLY A 825 2.74 -23.12 12.54
C GLY A 825 2.85 -23.66 13.97
N ALA A 826 3.36 -22.85 14.90
CA ALA A 826 3.60 -23.23 16.30
C ALA A 826 2.30 -23.22 17.13
N PHE A 827 2.23 -24.07 18.16
CA PHE A 827 1.07 -24.11 19.07
C PHE A 827 1.00 -22.88 19.97
N ARG A 828 -0.18 -22.61 20.56
CA ARG A 828 -0.38 -21.53 21.54
C ARG A 828 0.49 -21.69 22.80
N THR A 829 0.81 -22.92 23.18
CA THR A 829 1.64 -23.26 24.35
C THR A 829 3.14 -23.15 24.09
N SER A 830 3.58 -22.90 22.83
CA SER A 830 5.02 -22.81 22.52
C SER A 830 5.69 -21.67 23.30
N PRO A 831 6.92 -21.87 23.84
CA PRO A 831 7.60 -20.84 24.62
C PRO A 831 7.94 -19.63 23.75
N VAL A 832 7.74 -18.42 24.29
CA VAL A 832 7.91 -17.17 23.55
C VAL A 832 9.35 -16.99 23.05
N GLN A 833 10.35 -17.33 23.88
CA GLN A 833 11.77 -17.25 23.48
C GLN A 833 12.08 -18.16 22.29
N SER A 834 11.50 -19.37 22.25
CA SER A 834 11.67 -20.29 21.12
C SER A 834 11.05 -19.74 19.83
N LEU A 835 9.93 -18.99 19.92
CA LEU A 835 9.32 -18.34 18.76
C LEU A 835 10.26 -17.29 18.17
N TYR A 836 10.87 -16.45 19.01
CA TYR A 836 11.83 -15.42 18.58
C TYR A 836 13.05 -16.06 17.91
N ALA A 837 13.65 -17.06 18.57
CA ALA A 837 14.84 -17.74 18.08
C ALA A 837 14.59 -18.50 16.76
N GLU A 838 13.49 -19.25 16.64
CA GLU A 838 13.17 -20.02 15.42
C GLU A 838 12.74 -19.12 14.25
N SER A 839 12.11 -17.97 14.51
CA SER A 839 11.66 -17.05 13.45
C SER A 839 12.67 -15.96 13.08
N ASP A 840 13.79 -15.84 13.81
CA ASP A 840 14.73 -14.71 13.68
C ASP A 840 14.02 -13.34 13.81
N GLN A 841 13.04 -13.28 14.72
CA GLN A 841 12.34 -12.05 15.10
C GLN A 841 12.78 -11.61 16.48
N TRP A 842 13.10 -10.32 16.62
CA TRP A 842 13.43 -9.76 17.91
C TRP A 842 12.20 -9.63 18.82
N PRO A 843 12.38 -9.75 20.14
CA PRO A 843 11.39 -9.22 21.07
C PRO A 843 11.15 -7.72 20.80
N LEU A 844 9.93 -7.23 21.09
CA LEU A 844 9.50 -5.90 20.64
C LEU A 844 10.29 -4.74 21.29
N ASP A 845 10.85 -4.94 22.47
CA ASP A 845 11.76 -3.99 23.13
C ASP A 845 13.07 -3.79 22.36
N TYR A 846 13.71 -4.86 21.89
CA TYR A 846 14.88 -4.78 21.01
C TYR A 846 14.55 -4.10 19.68
N GLN A 847 13.37 -4.39 19.11
CA GLN A 847 12.90 -3.73 17.89
C GLN A 847 12.73 -2.22 18.09
N ARG A 848 12.07 -1.78 19.17
CA ARG A 848 11.92 -0.36 19.51
C ARG A 848 13.27 0.30 19.76
N THR A 849 14.16 -0.38 20.48
CA THR A 849 15.52 0.11 20.76
C THR A 849 16.31 0.34 19.48
N TYR A 850 16.30 -0.61 18.56
CA TYR A 850 16.95 -0.47 17.26
C TYR A 850 16.40 0.72 16.45
N LEU A 851 15.07 0.87 16.41
CA LEU A 851 14.44 2.00 15.71
C LEU A 851 14.77 3.35 16.38
N GLY A 852 14.77 3.41 17.71
CA GLY A 852 15.16 4.58 18.49
C GLY A 852 16.61 4.99 18.27
N VAL A 853 17.55 4.05 18.38
CA VAL A 853 18.99 4.31 18.20
C VAL A 853 19.29 4.73 16.75
N THR A 854 18.70 4.05 15.76
CA THR A 854 18.92 4.41 14.34
C THR A 854 18.30 5.75 13.96
N TYR A 855 17.20 6.14 14.62
CA TYR A 855 16.63 7.48 14.51
C TYR A 855 17.54 8.54 15.14
N ALA A 856 18.07 8.29 16.34
CA ALA A 856 19.03 9.20 17.00
C ALA A 856 20.30 9.41 16.17
N ILE A 857 20.90 8.33 15.65
CA ILE A 857 22.06 8.40 14.74
C ILE A 857 21.75 9.24 13.51
N ARG A 858 20.56 9.07 12.91
CA ARG A 858 20.13 9.85 11.74
C ARG A 858 20.07 11.34 12.05
N ILE A 859 19.45 11.73 13.18
CA ILE A 859 19.33 13.13 13.58
C ILE A 859 20.71 13.75 13.81
N MET A 860 21.57 13.06 14.55
CA MET A 860 22.91 13.57 14.88
C MET A 860 23.81 13.71 13.65
N SER A 861 23.59 12.88 12.62
CA SER A 861 24.33 12.96 11.35
C SER A 861 23.93 14.17 10.49
N LEU A 862 22.83 14.89 10.79
CA LEU A 862 22.34 16.01 10.00
C LEU A 862 22.68 17.34 10.69
N LYS A 863 23.36 18.25 10.00
CA LYS A 863 23.80 19.54 10.58
C LYS A 863 22.63 20.37 11.15
N GLN A 864 21.61 20.62 10.33
CA GLN A 864 20.51 21.56 10.62
C GLN A 864 19.17 20.86 10.92
N HIS A 865 19.17 19.90 11.87
CA HIS A 865 17.96 19.18 12.27
C HIS A 865 17.33 19.77 13.55
N PRO A 866 16.01 20.06 13.61
CA PRO A 866 15.39 20.72 14.76
C PRO A 866 15.45 19.84 16.01
N CYS A 867 15.35 18.51 15.86
CA CYS A 867 15.52 17.57 16.98
C CYS A 867 16.97 17.37 17.45
N LYS A 868 17.99 17.93 16.77
CA LYS A 868 19.39 17.72 17.15
C LYS A 868 19.72 18.40 18.47
N ALA A 869 19.24 19.62 18.66
CA ALA A 869 19.39 20.35 19.92
C ALA A 869 18.79 19.56 21.09
N LEU A 870 17.62 18.93 20.89
CA LEU A 870 16.98 18.10 21.91
C LEU A 870 17.82 16.88 22.35
N LEU A 871 18.61 16.28 21.45
CA LEU A 871 19.50 15.16 21.80
C LEU A 871 20.74 15.58 22.57
N ASN A 872 21.16 16.84 22.41
CA ASN A 872 22.29 17.40 23.13
C ASN A 872 21.89 18.00 24.49
N ASP A 873 20.61 18.35 24.66
CA ASP A 873 20.10 18.92 25.89
C ASP A 873 20.02 17.88 27.02
N VAL A 874 20.83 18.11 28.06
CA VAL A 874 20.87 17.30 29.28
C VAL A 874 20.42 18.08 30.52
N SER A 875 19.93 19.31 30.37
CA SER A 875 19.62 20.22 31.46
C SER A 875 18.61 19.63 32.46
N ALA A 876 17.57 18.96 31.96
CA ALA A 876 16.52 18.36 32.78
C ALA A 876 16.88 16.97 33.36
N THR A 877 18.07 16.42 33.10
CA THR A 877 18.43 15.03 33.48
C THR A 877 18.24 14.79 34.98
N GLN A 878 18.78 15.67 35.83
CA GLN A 878 18.69 15.52 37.28
C GLN A 878 17.23 15.60 37.78
N LEU A 879 16.39 16.41 37.14
CA LEU A 879 14.97 16.53 37.49
C LEU A 879 14.21 15.23 37.23
N TYR A 880 14.50 14.54 36.12
CA TYR A 880 13.90 13.23 35.83
C TYR A 880 14.39 12.15 36.79
N ILE A 881 15.66 12.17 37.18
CA ILE A 881 16.21 11.27 38.22
C ILE A 881 15.45 11.48 39.54
N ASN A 882 15.21 12.74 39.93
CA ASN A 882 14.49 13.09 41.15
C ASN A 882 12.97 12.82 41.06
N ARG A 883 12.41 12.59 39.86
CA ARG A 883 10.97 12.38 39.62
C ARG A 883 10.71 11.11 38.78
N PRO A 884 11.03 9.90 39.30
CA PRO A 884 10.98 8.65 38.54
C PRO A 884 9.58 8.23 38.09
N SER A 885 8.52 8.83 38.64
CA SER A 885 7.12 8.59 38.20
C SER A 885 6.81 9.20 36.82
N ILE A 886 7.66 10.10 36.34
CA ILE A 886 7.55 10.72 35.01
C ILE A 886 8.60 10.07 34.11
N ALA A 887 8.14 9.37 33.07
CA ALA A 887 9.03 8.80 32.08
C ALA A 887 9.85 9.92 31.40
N PRO A 888 11.17 9.74 31.20
CA PRO A 888 11.98 10.71 30.48
C PRO A 888 11.54 10.81 29.01
N PRO A 889 11.71 11.98 28.38
CA PRO A 889 11.46 12.16 26.95
C PRO A 889 12.43 11.32 26.12
N PHE A 890 12.08 11.07 24.86
CA PHE A 890 12.91 10.25 23.96
C PHE A 890 14.42 10.57 23.99
N PRO A 891 14.86 11.84 23.91
CA PRO A 891 16.28 12.18 23.84
C PRO A 891 17.09 11.73 25.07
N LEU A 892 16.54 11.91 26.27
CA LEU A 892 17.16 11.49 27.52
C LEU A 892 17.11 9.96 27.69
N ALA A 893 16.04 9.31 27.22
CA ALA A 893 15.88 7.87 27.32
C ALA A 893 16.85 7.09 26.42
N ILE A 894 17.21 7.62 25.25
CA ILE A 894 18.00 6.89 24.25
C ILE A 894 19.51 7.00 24.46
N LYS A 895 19.99 8.10 25.04
CA LYS A 895 21.43 8.39 25.19
C LYS A 895 22.20 7.29 25.96
N PRO A 896 21.74 6.80 27.13
CA PRO A 896 22.45 5.72 27.83
C PRO A 896 22.51 4.41 27.03
N VAL A 897 21.50 4.16 26.18
CA VAL A 897 21.45 2.96 25.34
C VAL A 897 22.48 3.03 24.21
N VAL A 898 22.68 4.22 23.64
CA VAL A 898 23.69 4.47 22.61
C VAL A 898 25.10 4.30 23.18
N GLU A 899 25.35 4.87 24.36
CA GLU A 899 26.63 4.75 25.07
C GLU A 899 26.95 3.29 25.41
N LYS A 900 25.97 2.53 25.90
CA LYS A 900 26.12 1.09 26.17
C LYS A 900 26.45 0.25 24.93
N LEU A 901 26.05 0.71 23.74
CA LEU A 901 26.39 0.07 22.47
C LEU A 901 27.79 0.46 21.95
N GLY A 902 28.54 1.29 22.68
CA GLY A 902 29.88 1.75 22.29
C GLY A 902 29.86 2.78 21.16
N ILE A 903 28.72 3.44 20.93
CA ILE A 903 28.58 4.44 19.87
C ILE A 903 28.76 5.83 20.47
N ARG A 904 29.70 6.61 19.95
CA ARG A 904 29.87 8.02 20.32
C ARG A 904 29.32 8.90 19.22
N PHE A 905 28.42 9.82 19.58
CA PHE A 905 27.86 10.75 18.59
C PHE A 905 28.91 11.70 18.01
N ALA A 906 30.01 11.98 18.73
CA ALA A 906 31.12 12.80 18.26
C ALA A 906 31.85 12.19 17.05
N ASP A 907 31.81 10.86 16.88
CA ASP A 907 32.45 10.18 15.75
C ASP A 907 31.57 10.27 14.47
N LEU A 908 30.32 10.74 14.56
CA LEU A 908 29.43 10.78 13.40
C LEU A 908 29.88 11.84 12.39
N GLN A 909 30.00 11.41 11.13
CA GLN A 909 30.21 12.33 10.03
C GLN A 909 28.93 13.12 9.76
N GLU A 910 29.01 14.43 9.94
CA GLU A 910 27.89 15.32 9.65
C GLU A 910 27.70 15.54 8.15
N SER A 911 26.45 15.68 7.72
CA SER A 911 26.09 15.98 6.35
C SER A 911 25.14 17.17 6.24
N GLU A 912 25.28 17.91 5.14
CA GLU A 912 24.32 18.91 4.69
C GLU A 912 22.94 18.26 4.42
N HIS A 913 21.88 19.05 4.59
CA HIS A 913 20.51 18.62 4.28
C HIS A 913 20.23 18.66 2.76
N ALA A 914 20.80 19.66 2.08
CA ALA A 914 20.58 19.95 0.66
C ALA A 914 21.59 19.22 -0.26
N GLU A 915 21.20 19.00 -1.52
CA GLU A 915 22.17 18.72 -2.58
C GLU A 915 23.13 19.92 -2.67
N ILE A 916 24.43 19.67 -2.76
CA ILE A 916 25.45 20.74 -2.80
C ILE A 916 25.68 21.20 -4.25
N VAL A 917 25.57 20.26 -5.20
CA VAL A 917 25.69 20.54 -6.63
C VAL A 917 24.31 20.83 -7.22
N PRO A 918 24.08 22.02 -7.82
CA PRO A 918 22.83 22.35 -8.47
C PRO A 918 22.42 21.36 -9.56
N PRO A 919 21.11 21.06 -9.74
CA PRO A 919 20.65 20.10 -10.74
C PRO A 919 21.11 20.38 -12.18
N TRP A 920 21.23 21.65 -12.58
CA TRP A 920 21.67 22.07 -13.91
C TRP A 920 23.19 21.94 -14.13
N GLN A 921 23.98 21.71 -13.08
CA GLN A 921 25.42 21.45 -13.15
C GLN A 921 25.77 19.96 -13.01
N GLN A 922 24.77 19.09 -12.80
CA GLN A 922 25.00 17.67 -12.68
C GLN A 922 25.27 17.07 -14.07
N CYS A 923 26.31 16.23 -14.15
CA CYS A 923 26.74 15.58 -15.37
C CYS A 923 26.64 14.04 -15.25
N PRO A 924 26.43 13.32 -16.36
CA PRO A 924 26.49 11.87 -16.34
C PRO A 924 27.90 11.39 -15.98
N VAL A 925 27.99 10.40 -15.09
CA VAL A 925 29.26 9.75 -14.76
C VAL A 925 29.59 8.75 -15.85
N ALA A 926 30.67 8.98 -16.59
CA ALA A 926 31.12 8.06 -17.64
C ALA A 926 31.59 6.74 -17.00
N CYS A 927 30.95 5.64 -17.40
CA CYS A 927 31.24 4.30 -16.87
C CYS A 927 31.46 3.32 -18.03
N ASP A 928 32.53 2.53 -17.95
CA ASP A 928 32.79 1.39 -18.85
C ASP A 928 32.37 0.07 -18.17
N TRP A 929 31.56 -0.70 -18.87
CA TRP A 929 30.97 -1.96 -18.40
C TRP A 929 31.47 -3.20 -19.15
N SER A 930 32.54 -3.08 -19.96
CA SER A 930 33.04 -4.18 -20.83
C SER A 930 33.28 -5.49 -20.08
N PHE A 931 33.70 -5.44 -18.81
CA PHE A 931 33.93 -6.66 -18.01
C PHE A 931 32.65 -7.32 -17.47
N LYS A 932 31.50 -6.65 -17.49
CA LYS A 932 30.25 -7.17 -16.88
C LYS A 932 29.71 -8.42 -17.57
N GLU A 933 30.01 -8.58 -18.86
CA GLU A 933 29.59 -9.73 -19.66
C GLU A 933 30.46 -10.97 -19.41
N LEU A 934 31.66 -10.78 -18.85
CA LEU A 934 32.60 -11.84 -18.55
C LEU A 934 32.25 -12.51 -17.21
N LYS A 935 31.86 -13.79 -17.27
CA LYS A 935 31.60 -14.59 -16.07
C LYS A 935 32.92 -15.01 -15.42
N ARG A 936 33.32 -14.30 -14.36
CA ARG A 936 34.56 -14.56 -13.58
C ARG A 936 34.80 -16.04 -13.24
N LYS A 937 33.76 -16.80 -12.85
CA LYS A 937 33.90 -18.22 -12.46
C LYS A 937 34.28 -19.17 -13.60
N THR A 938 34.09 -18.75 -14.85
CA THR A 938 34.27 -19.60 -16.04
C THR A 938 35.33 -19.04 -16.99
N CYS A 939 35.86 -17.84 -16.73
CA CYS A 939 36.79 -17.15 -17.60
C CYS A 939 38.23 -17.31 -17.06
N PRO A 940 39.20 -17.81 -17.85
CA PRO A 940 40.61 -17.84 -17.45
C PRO A 940 41.17 -16.43 -17.20
N ASN A 941 42.04 -16.26 -16.20
CA ASN A 941 42.66 -14.96 -15.88
C ASN A 941 43.42 -14.37 -17.07
N ALA A 942 44.11 -15.19 -17.87
CA ALA A 942 44.81 -14.74 -19.08
C ALA A 942 43.88 -14.02 -20.08
N LEU A 943 42.62 -14.46 -20.19
CA LEU A 943 41.63 -13.80 -21.07
C LEU A 943 41.17 -12.47 -20.46
N ILE A 944 41.02 -12.39 -19.14
CA ILE A 944 40.71 -11.15 -18.42
C ILE A 944 41.84 -10.13 -18.58
N GLU A 945 43.09 -10.56 -18.44
CA GLU A 945 44.28 -9.74 -18.67
C GLU A 945 44.36 -9.25 -20.11
N GLN A 946 44.08 -10.11 -21.09
CA GLN A 946 44.02 -9.71 -22.50
C GLN A 946 42.94 -8.65 -22.76
N HIS A 947 41.74 -8.83 -22.21
CA HIS A 947 40.67 -7.83 -22.29
C HIS A 947 41.06 -6.52 -21.59
N PHE A 948 41.81 -6.60 -20.48
CA PHE A 948 42.30 -5.43 -19.77
C PHE A 948 43.32 -4.66 -20.60
N LEU A 949 44.30 -5.34 -21.21
CA LEU A 949 45.26 -4.71 -22.13
C LEU A 949 44.58 -4.04 -23.31
N ALA A 950 43.53 -4.67 -23.88
CA ALA A 950 42.73 -4.05 -24.94
C ALA A 950 42.01 -2.77 -24.46
N LEU A 951 41.55 -2.75 -23.21
CA LEU A 951 40.87 -1.62 -22.62
C LEU A 951 41.85 -0.48 -22.25
N GLU A 952 43.04 -0.80 -21.73
CA GLU A 952 44.12 0.19 -21.55
C GLU A 952 44.52 0.81 -22.89
N HIS A 953 44.67 -0.02 -23.92
CA HIS A 953 44.97 0.44 -25.27
C HIS A 953 43.85 1.30 -25.88
N LYS A 954 42.57 1.03 -25.56
CA LYS A 954 41.41 1.83 -25.99
C LYS A 954 41.48 3.25 -25.45
N TYR A 955 41.84 3.42 -24.17
CA TYR A 955 41.76 4.74 -23.51
C TYR A 955 43.05 5.55 -23.58
N ARG A 956 44.24 4.93 -23.59
CA ARG A 956 45.56 5.62 -23.64
C ARG A 956 45.63 6.86 -22.74
N SER A 957 45.15 6.74 -21.50
CA SER A 957 44.96 7.83 -20.55
C SER A 957 45.60 7.47 -19.21
N ALA A 958 45.73 8.43 -18.28
CA ALA A 958 46.30 8.17 -16.97
C ALA A 958 45.46 7.12 -16.22
N ALA A 959 46.08 6.00 -15.84
CA ALA A 959 45.43 4.89 -15.18
C ALA A 959 45.56 5.01 -13.66
N PHE A 960 44.43 4.90 -12.96
CA PHE A 960 44.36 4.88 -11.51
C PHE A 960 43.56 3.66 -11.04
N PHE A 961 43.92 3.12 -9.90
CA PHE A 961 43.33 1.94 -9.29
C PHE A 961 42.95 2.26 -7.84
N SER A 962 41.75 1.87 -7.41
CA SER A 962 41.29 2.02 -6.03
C SER A 962 40.76 0.71 -5.48
N ASP A 963 40.99 0.50 -4.19
CA ASP A 963 40.36 -0.59 -3.44
C ASP A 963 40.11 -0.19 -1.97
N GLY A 964 39.20 -0.90 -1.31
CA GLY A 964 38.90 -0.80 0.11
C GLY A 964 39.08 -2.15 0.79
N SER A 965 39.71 -2.17 1.97
CA SER A 965 39.85 -3.38 2.77
C SER A 965 39.14 -3.25 4.10
N LYS A 966 38.54 -4.35 4.57
CA LYS A 966 37.89 -4.43 5.88
C LYS A 966 38.16 -5.78 6.53
N ASN A 967 38.78 -5.74 7.69
CA ASN A 967 38.91 -6.91 8.57
C ASN A 967 38.04 -6.71 9.83
N GLN A 968 38.27 -7.49 10.89
CA GLN A 968 37.45 -7.43 12.11
C GLN A 968 37.71 -6.19 12.97
N THR A 969 38.92 -5.62 12.91
CA THR A 969 39.40 -4.58 13.84
C THR A 969 39.70 -3.26 13.16
N SER A 970 39.90 -3.25 11.83
CA SER A 970 40.28 -2.08 11.06
C SER A 970 39.66 -2.08 9.66
N VAL A 971 39.61 -0.88 9.09
CA VAL A 971 39.09 -0.60 7.75
C VAL A 971 40.06 0.38 7.10
N SER A 972 40.34 0.22 5.82
CA SER A 972 41.27 1.07 5.08
C SER A 972 40.84 1.21 3.63
N CYS A 973 41.36 2.22 2.96
CA CYS A 973 41.29 2.36 1.52
C CYS A 973 42.66 2.68 0.95
N ALA A 974 42.85 2.35 -0.32
CA ALA A 974 44.05 2.64 -1.06
C ALA A 974 43.71 3.17 -2.44
N ALA A 975 44.60 4.01 -2.94
CA ALA A 975 44.60 4.53 -4.29
C ALA A 975 46.02 4.45 -4.86
N TYR A 976 46.13 4.06 -6.13
CA TYR A 976 47.40 3.87 -6.81
C TYR A 976 47.29 4.32 -8.27
N GLY A 977 48.33 4.92 -8.82
CA GLY A 977 48.41 5.35 -10.22
C GLY A 977 49.80 5.88 -10.57
N GLN A 978 49.94 6.43 -11.76
CA GLN A 978 51.24 6.95 -12.22
C GLN A 978 51.70 8.11 -11.32
N ASN A 979 52.82 7.91 -10.61
CA ASN A 979 53.38 8.86 -9.62
C ASN A 979 52.42 9.22 -8.46
N PHE A 980 51.44 8.38 -8.17
CA PHE A 980 50.47 8.59 -7.10
C PHE A 980 50.23 7.30 -6.32
N SER A 981 50.42 7.36 -5.00
CA SER A 981 49.96 6.32 -4.09
C SER A 981 49.55 6.96 -2.77
N ASP A 982 48.32 6.71 -2.35
CA ASP A 982 47.82 7.15 -1.06
C ASP A 982 47.05 6.01 -0.39
N THR A 983 47.19 5.91 0.92
CA THR A 983 46.53 4.88 1.74
C THR A 983 46.01 5.56 3.00
N LYS A 984 44.74 5.32 3.32
CA LYS A 984 44.12 5.86 4.53
C LYS A 984 43.51 4.75 5.36
N THR A 985 43.73 4.85 6.66
CA THR A 985 43.05 4.07 7.69
C THR A 985 41.77 4.78 8.13
N LEU A 986 40.68 4.03 8.22
CA LEU A 986 39.34 4.54 8.49
C LEU A 986 38.84 4.01 9.84
N HIS A 987 37.87 4.70 10.42
CA HIS A 987 37.20 4.24 11.63
C HIS A 987 36.70 2.78 11.49
N MET A 988 36.91 1.94 12.51
CA MET A 988 36.64 0.48 12.49
C MET A 988 35.19 0.10 12.10
N HIS A 989 34.25 1.00 12.30
CA HIS A 989 32.83 0.78 11.99
C HIS A 989 32.45 1.12 10.54
N THR A 990 33.33 1.76 9.78
CA THR A 990 33.11 2.13 8.37
C THR A 990 32.81 0.89 7.52
N SER A 991 31.85 0.99 6.60
CA SER A 991 31.49 -0.13 5.72
C SER A 991 32.48 -0.29 4.56
N ILE A 992 32.52 -1.49 3.97
CA ILE A 992 33.37 -1.76 2.80
C ILE A 992 33.02 -0.83 1.63
N PHE A 993 31.72 -0.61 1.40
CA PHE A 993 31.23 0.35 0.40
C PHE A 993 31.78 1.76 0.62
N THR A 994 31.82 2.23 1.87
CA THR A 994 32.37 3.55 2.21
C THR A 994 33.89 3.58 1.98
N ALA A 995 34.60 2.50 2.32
CA ALA A 995 36.04 2.40 2.12
C ALA A 995 36.40 2.44 0.62
N GLU A 996 35.72 1.65 -0.20
CA GLU A 996 35.86 1.66 -1.66
C GLU A 996 35.57 3.06 -2.23
N ALA A 997 34.50 3.72 -1.75
CA ALA A 997 34.16 5.09 -2.16
C ALA A 997 35.23 6.12 -1.74
N TYR A 998 35.87 5.96 -0.57
CA TYR A 998 37.01 6.78 -0.17
C TYR A 998 38.22 6.55 -1.08
N GLY A 999 38.52 5.30 -1.45
CA GLY A 999 39.61 4.98 -2.38
C GLY A 999 39.45 5.71 -3.72
N ILE A 1000 38.24 5.69 -4.30
CA ILE A 1000 37.94 6.45 -5.51
C ILE A 1000 38.01 7.96 -5.25
N LEU A 1001 37.51 8.44 -4.11
CA LEU A 1001 37.55 9.86 -3.75
C LEU A 1001 38.99 10.41 -3.72
N LEU A 1002 39.95 9.66 -3.18
CA LEU A 1002 41.37 10.06 -3.17
C LEU A 1002 41.90 10.26 -4.60
N ILE A 1003 41.54 9.37 -5.53
CA ILE A 1003 41.92 9.47 -6.94
C ILE A 1003 41.31 10.71 -7.58
N ILE A 1004 40.00 10.92 -7.42
CA ILE A 1004 39.30 12.07 -8.02
C ILE A 1004 39.87 13.38 -7.48
N GLN A 1005 40.15 13.47 -6.17
CA GLN A 1005 40.78 14.64 -5.58
C GLN A 1005 42.18 14.89 -6.14
N HIS A 1006 42.98 13.83 -6.33
CA HIS A 1006 44.28 13.94 -6.97
C HIS A 1006 44.18 14.44 -8.42
N ILE A 1007 43.26 13.89 -9.21
CA ILE A 1007 42.99 14.30 -10.60
C ILE A 1007 42.59 15.78 -10.67
N VAL A 1008 41.69 16.23 -9.78
CA VAL A 1008 41.23 17.62 -9.72
C VAL A 1008 42.37 18.55 -9.32
N GLN A 1009 43.14 18.20 -8.28
CA GLN A 1009 44.26 19.00 -7.78
C GLN A 1009 45.35 19.20 -8.84
N HIS A 1010 45.69 18.15 -9.58
CA HIS A 1010 46.75 18.18 -10.61
C HIS A 1010 46.23 18.46 -12.03
N LYS A 1011 44.91 18.70 -12.18
CA LYS A 1011 44.22 18.99 -13.44
C LYS A 1011 44.55 17.97 -14.55
N ILE A 1012 44.55 16.69 -14.22
CA ILE A 1012 44.88 15.61 -15.15
C ILE A 1012 43.75 15.48 -16.20
N GLN A 1013 44.07 15.79 -17.46
CA GLN A 1013 43.08 16.01 -18.51
C GLN A 1013 42.26 14.76 -18.86
N ARG A 1014 42.89 13.58 -18.92
CA ARG A 1014 42.23 12.32 -19.27
C ARG A 1014 42.68 11.22 -18.31
N SER A 1015 41.72 10.64 -17.59
CA SER A 1015 41.96 9.64 -16.56
C SER A 1015 40.97 8.50 -16.64
N VAL A 1016 41.44 7.27 -16.38
CA VAL A 1016 40.59 6.09 -16.19
C VAL A 1016 40.80 5.58 -14.77
N VAL A 1017 39.71 5.38 -14.05
CA VAL A 1017 39.72 4.86 -12.68
C VAL A 1017 39.18 3.44 -12.69
N TYR A 1018 40.06 2.49 -12.43
CA TYR A 1018 39.77 1.07 -12.29
C TYR A 1018 39.42 0.74 -10.83
N THR A 1019 38.30 0.07 -10.63
CA THR A 1019 37.88 -0.41 -9.32
C THR A 1019 37.13 -1.72 -9.45
N ASP A 1020 37.29 -2.61 -8.48
CA ASP A 1020 36.51 -3.83 -8.39
C ASP A 1020 35.18 -3.67 -7.64
N SER A 1021 34.92 -2.47 -7.11
CA SER A 1021 33.65 -2.14 -6.47
C SER A 1021 32.54 -1.92 -7.49
N LEU A 1022 31.89 -3.03 -7.89
CA LEU A 1022 30.69 -2.97 -8.72
C LEU A 1022 29.59 -2.13 -8.06
N SER A 1023 29.54 -2.16 -6.73
CA SER A 1023 28.50 -1.49 -5.94
C SER A 1023 28.61 0.03 -5.98
N VAL A 1024 29.83 0.59 -5.87
CA VAL A 1024 30.07 2.03 -5.95
C VAL A 1024 29.90 2.54 -7.38
N VAL A 1025 30.45 1.85 -8.38
CA VAL A 1025 30.30 2.25 -9.79
C VAL A 1025 28.83 2.22 -10.23
N THR A 1026 28.07 1.19 -9.83
CA THR A 1026 26.63 1.13 -10.11
C THR A 1026 25.85 2.24 -9.41
N ALA A 1027 26.25 2.63 -8.20
CA ALA A 1027 25.62 3.74 -7.50
C ALA A 1027 25.94 5.10 -8.17
N LEU A 1028 27.19 5.32 -8.60
CA LEU A 1028 27.64 6.54 -9.29
C LEU A 1028 26.99 6.68 -10.67
N SER A 1029 26.86 5.59 -11.43
CA SER A 1029 26.21 5.61 -12.74
C SER A 1029 24.72 5.99 -12.68
N CYS A 1030 24.06 5.75 -11.54
CA CYS A 1030 22.70 6.21 -11.31
C CYS A 1030 22.60 7.73 -11.12
N GLY A 1031 23.69 8.42 -10.75
CA GLY A 1031 23.73 9.88 -10.52
C GLY A 1031 22.86 10.36 -9.35
N LYS A 1032 22.42 9.47 -8.44
CA LYS A 1032 21.54 9.81 -7.32
C LYS A 1032 22.31 9.92 -6.03
N TYR A 1033 22.09 11.01 -5.29
CA TYR A 1033 22.62 11.16 -3.93
C TYR A 1033 22.17 10.02 -3.02
N SER A 1034 23.13 9.46 -2.29
CA SER A 1034 22.95 8.40 -1.29
C SER A 1034 22.66 8.97 0.11
N LYS A 1035 22.34 8.07 1.05
CA LYS A 1035 22.34 8.38 2.49
C LYS A 1035 23.75 8.37 3.08
N ASN A 1036 24.75 7.95 2.30
CA ASN A 1036 26.16 7.96 2.69
C ASN A 1036 26.78 9.32 2.29
N PRO A 1037 27.25 10.14 3.24
CA PRO A 1037 27.85 11.45 2.96
C PRO A 1037 29.16 11.35 2.15
N VAL A 1038 29.96 10.29 2.32
CA VAL A 1038 31.21 10.10 1.56
C VAL A 1038 30.92 9.88 0.09
N PHE A 1039 29.92 9.05 -0.21
CA PHE A 1039 29.46 8.85 -1.59
C PHE A 1039 28.97 10.16 -2.21
N ASN A 1040 28.23 10.98 -1.46
CA ASN A 1040 27.77 12.27 -1.95
C ASN A 1040 28.94 13.23 -2.19
N LYS A 1041 29.95 13.24 -1.31
CA LYS A 1041 31.17 14.00 -1.51
C LYS A 1041 31.90 13.56 -2.78
N LEU A 1042 32.06 12.24 -2.99
CA LEU A 1042 32.65 11.68 -4.20
C LEU A 1042 31.89 12.12 -5.46
N LEU A 1043 30.56 12.01 -5.46
CA LEU A 1043 29.74 12.44 -6.59
C LEU A 1043 29.91 13.94 -6.88
N ASN A 1044 29.99 14.77 -5.84
CA ASN A 1044 30.22 16.21 -5.99
C ASN A 1044 31.59 16.52 -6.58
N GLU A 1045 32.65 15.83 -6.15
CA GLU A 1045 34.00 15.99 -6.70
C GLU A 1045 34.07 15.56 -8.18
N ILE A 1046 33.33 14.51 -8.57
CA ILE A 1046 33.22 14.12 -9.99
C ILE A 1046 32.54 15.22 -10.80
N HIS A 1047 31.46 15.83 -10.28
CA HIS A 1047 30.82 16.97 -10.94
C HIS A 1047 31.76 18.19 -11.01
N ALA A 1048 32.56 18.45 -9.98
CA ALA A 1048 33.56 19.51 -9.98
C ALA A 1048 34.66 19.27 -11.03
N ALA A 1049 35.15 18.03 -11.15
CA ALA A 1049 36.12 17.63 -12.17
C ALA A 1049 35.58 17.87 -13.58
N TYR A 1050 34.31 17.54 -13.81
CA TYR A 1050 33.64 17.79 -15.09
C TYR A 1050 33.54 19.29 -15.42
N ASN A 1051 33.21 20.13 -14.44
CA ASN A 1051 33.19 21.59 -14.61
C ASN A 1051 34.57 22.18 -14.96
N LEU A 1052 35.65 21.52 -14.52
CA LEU A 1052 37.03 21.83 -14.91
C LEU A 1052 37.43 21.22 -16.27
N LYS A 1053 36.49 20.63 -17.01
CA LYS A 1053 36.69 19.95 -18.31
C LYS A 1053 37.63 18.74 -18.23
N LEU A 1054 37.75 18.09 -17.07
CA LEU A 1054 38.54 16.87 -16.89
C LEU A 1054 37.72 15.65 -17.34
N SER A 1055 38.33 14.80 -18.17
CA SER A 1055 37.70 13.56 -18.63
C SER A 1055 38.05 12.41 -17.69
N ILE A 1056 37.04 11.87 -17.01
CA ILE A 1056 37.18 10.75 -16.08
C ILE A 1056 36.24 9.63 -16.50
N VAL A 1057 36.79 8.44 -16.73
CA VAL A 1057 36.01 7.22 -17.00
C VAL A 1057 36.18 6.26 -15.83
N LEU A 1058 35.08 5.84 -15.21
CA LEU A 1058 35.09 4.78 -14.20
C LEU A 1058 34.95 3.41 -14.89
N CYS A 1059 35.89 2.51 -14.67
CA CYS A 1059 35.86 1.17 -15.23
C CYS A 1059 35.77 0.14 -14.10
N TRP A 1060 34.73 -0.69 -14.14
CA TRP A 1060 34.65 -1.83 -13.23
C TRP A 1060 35.54 -2.97 -13.74
N VAL A 1061 36.42 -3.48 -12.88
CA VAL A 1061 37.27 -4.64 -13.16
C VAL A 1061 36.97 -5.80 -12.20
N PRO A 1062 37.16 -7.07 -12.59
CA PRO A 1062 37.00 -8.18 -11.65
C PRO A 1062 38.18 -8.23 -10.67
N GLY A 1063 37.91 -8.19 -9.36
CA GLY A 1063 38.95 -8.33 -8.32
C GLY A 1063 39.62 -9.71 -8.31
N HIS A 1064 40.85 -9.80 -7.78
CA HIS A 1064 41.73 -11.00 -7.73
C HIS A 1064 41.79 -11.77 -9.06
N SER A 1065 42.13 -11.06 -10.14
CA SER A 1065 42.09 -11.58 -11.51
C SER A 1065 43.41 -11.38 -12.26
N GLY A 1066 44.50 -11.04 -11.58
CA GLY A 1066 45.84 -10.91 -12.18
C GLY A 1066 46.16 -9.53 -12.74
N ILE A 1067 45.23 -8.57 -12.67
CA ILE A 1067 45.45 -7.19 -13.11
C ILE A 1067 46.40 -6.50 -12.14
N ALA A 1068 47.66 -6.30 -12.55
CA ALA A 1068 48.75 -5.84 -11.68
C ALA A 1068 48.40 -4.60 -10.82
N GLY A 1069 47.82 -3.55 -11.42
CA GLY A 1069 47.43 -2.34 -10.70
C GLY A 1069 46.35 -2.58 -9.63
N ASN A 1070 45.40 -3.48 -9.90
CA ASN A 1070 44.36 -3.86 -8.94
C ASN A 1070 44.93 -4.70 -7.78
N GLU A 1071 45.85 -5.62 -8.07
CA GLU A 1071 46.50 -6.43 -7.03
C GLU A 1071 47.41 -5.58 -6.12
N ILE A 1072 48.08 -4.56 -6.66
CA ILE A 1072 48.88 -3.60 -5.88
C ILE A 1072 47.99 -2.83 -4.90
N VAL A 1073 46.87 -2.26 -5.37
CA VAL A 1073 46.01 -1.44 -4.51
C VAL A 1073 45.28 -2.28 -3.45
N ASP A 1074 44.90 -3.52 -3.76
CA ASP A 1074 44.35 -4.49 -2.79
C ASP A 1074 45.39 -4.84 -1.72
N LYS A 1075 46.64 -5.11 -2.12
CA LYS A 1075 47.74 -5.33 -1.17
C LYS A 1075 47.96 -4.09 -0.29
N ASN A 1076 48.02 -2.90 -0.87
CA ASN A 1076 48.22 -1.65 -0.13
C ASN A 1076 47.08 -1.37 0.86
N ALA A 1077 45.83 -1.63 0.47
CA ALA A 1077 44.68 -1.50 1.37
C ALA A 1077 44.78 -2.50 2.53
N ARG A 1078 45.10 -3.77 2.26
CA ARG A 1078 45.29 -4.81 3.29
C ARG A 1078 46.43 -4.48 4.26
N GLU A 1079 47.56 -4.00 3.75
CA GLU A 1079 48.69 -3.58 4.59
C GLU A 1079 48.36 -2.35 5.43
N ALA A 1080 47.69 -1.35 4.85
CA ALA A 1080 47.24 -0.18 5.60
C ALA A 1080 46.27 -0.55 6.74
N ALA A 1081 45.43 -1.57 6.56
CA ALA A 1081 44.55 -2.07 7.61
C ALA A 1081 45.33 -2.62 8.82
N SER A 1082 46.59 -3.02 8.67
CA SER A 1082 47.42 -3.50 9.79
C SER A 1082 48.09 -2.38 10.62
N ARG A 1083 47.98 -1.12 10.18
CA ARG A 1083 48.54 0.04 10.91
C ARG A 1083 47.68 0.36 12.15
N ASN A 1084 48.34 0.81 13.22
CA ASN A 1084 47.68 1.22 14.48
C ASN A 1084 47.22 2.69 14.51
N ILE A 1085 47.25 3.38 13.36
CA ILE A 1085 46.85 4.78 13.23
C ILE A 1085 45.44 4.82 12.60
N ILE A 1086 44.63 5.84 12.94
CA ILE A 1086 43.33 6.10 12.30
C ILE A 1086 43.40 7.49 11.66
N ASP A 1087 43.51 7.54 10.33
CA ASP A 1087 43.59 8.79 9.57
C ASP A 1087 42.23 9.50 9.50
N ILE A 1088 41.14 8.74 9.36
CA ILE A 1088 39.77 9.28 9.30
C ILE A 1088 38.94 8.67 10.43
N SER A 1089 38.77 9.44 11.51
CA SER A 1089 38.01 9.04 12.70
C SER A 1089 36.48 9.16 12.54
N SER A 1090 36.01 9.99 11.60
CA SER A 1090 34.57 10.18 11.37
C SER A 1090 33.91 9.00 10.63
N VAL A 1091 32.71 8.61 11.03
CA VAL A 1091 31.95 7.49 10.45
C VAL A 1091 30.56 7.94 9.94
N PRO A 1092 30.16 7.53 8.71
CA PRO A 1092 28.79 7.69 8.26
C PRO A 1092 27.77 7.01 9.18
N GLY A 1093 26.71 7.73 9.59
CA GLY A 1093 25.67 7.15 10.45
C GLY A 1093 24.96 5.92 9.86
N VAL A 1094 24.94 5.76 8.53
CA VAL A 1094 24.42 4.54 7.88
C VAL A 1094 25.26 3.30 8.16
N ASP A 1095 26.57 3.45 8.36
CA ASP A 1095 27.52 2.37 8.62
C ASP A 1095 27.44 1.84 10.06
N LEU A 1096 26.84 2.63 10.97
CA LEU A 1096 26.58 2.22 12.35
C LEU A 1096 25.35 1.31 12.49
N LYS A 1097 24.44 1.25 11.51
CA LYS A 1097 23.24 0.39 11.62
C LYS A 1097 23.57 -1.10 11.80
N PRO A 1098 24.52 -1.69 11.04
CA PRO A 1098 25.02 -3.04 11.31
C PRO A 1098 25.67 -3.19 12.70
N VAL A 1099 26.34 -2.16 13.22
CA VAL A 1099 26.96 -2.17 14.56
C VAL A 1099 25.88 -2.28 15.62
N VAL A 1100 24.86 -1.41 15.59
CA VAL A 1100 23.69 -1.45 16.49
C VAL A 1100 23.03 -2.83 16.43
N ARG A 1101 22.81 -3.36 15.22
CA ARG A 1101 22.20 -4.68 15.04
C ARG A 1101 23.03 -5.80 15.65
N ARG A 1102 24.36 -5.77 15.51
CA ARG A 1102 25.26 -6.76 16.13
C ARG A 1102 25.27 -6.62 17.65
N GLY A 1103 25.41 -5.41 18.18
CA GLY A 1103 25.40 -5.16 19.63
C GLY A 1103 24.12 -5.66 20.29
N LEU A 1104 22.95 -5.33 19.72
CA LEU A 1104 21.66 -5.83 20.21
C LEU A 1104 21.52 -7.36 20.05
N ARG A 1105 22.05 -7.93 18.96
CA ARG A 1105 22.06 -9.40 18.76
C ARG A 1105 22.94 -10.10 19.80
N SER A 1106 24.09 -9.55 20.17
CA SER A 1106 24.95 -10.11 21.22
C SER A 1106 24.28 -10.08 22.59
N HIS A 1107 23.59 -8.99 22.93
CA HIS A 1107 22.79 -8.93 24.16
C HIS A 1107 21.66 -9.97 24.16
N TRP A 1108 20.93 -10.09 23.05
CA TRP A 1108 19.89 -11.10 22.91
C TRP A 1108 20.45 -12.54 22.94
N GLN A 1109 21.64 -12.76 22.38
CA GLN A 1109 22.35 -14.04 22.46
C GLN A 1109 22.68 -14.39 23.91
N ALA A 1110 23.19 -13.45 24.71
CA ALA A 1110 23.47 -13.67 26.12
C ALA A 1110 22.21 -13.98 26.95
N GLU A 1111 21.04 -13.44 26.57
CA GLU A 1111 19.75 -13.82 27.18
C GLU A 1111 19.30 -15.21 26.73
N TRP A 1112 19.58 -15.58 25.48
CA TRP A 1112 19.27 -16.90 24.92
C TRP A 1112 20.14 -18.01 25.52
N ASP A 1113 21.43 -17.73 25.78
CA ASP A 1113 22.36 -18.67 26.41
C ASP A 1113 21.93 -19.04 27.85
N LYS A 1114 21.15 -18.16 28.51
CA LYS A 1114 20.55 -18.43 29.82
C LYS A 1114 19.34 -19.37 29.76
N GLN A 1115 18.80 -19.66 28.56
CA GLN A 1115 17.63 -20.53 28.38
C GLN A 1115 18.02 -22.01 28.34
N VAL A 1116 18.77 -22.48 29.36
CA VAL A 1116 19.33 -23.83 29.42
C VAL A 1116 18.27 -24.94 29.35
N ASP A 1117 17.10 -24.73 29.97
CA ASP A 1117 15.98 -25.69 29.96
C ASP A 1117 15.12 -25.62 28.69
N ASN A 1118 15.40 -24.69 27.79
CA ASN A 1118 14.61 -24.55 26.57
C ASN A 1118 15.02 -25.63 25.56
N LYS A 1119 14.07 -26.51 25.19
CA LYS A 1119 14.27 -27.60 24.23
C LYS A 1119 14.90 -27.15 22.90
N LEU A 1120 14.57 -25.93 22.43
CA LEU A 1120 15.14 -25.39 21.20
C LEU A 1120 16.61 -24.97 21.37
N HIS A 1121 17.03 -24.55 22.56
CA HIS A 1121 18.41 -24.13 22.83
C HIS A 1121 19.40 -25.27 22.60
N LEU A 1122 19.05 -26.50 22.97
CA LEU A 1122 19.85 -27.71 22.67
C LEU A 1122 20.08 -27.94 21.16
N VAL A 1123 19.13 -27.52 20.32
CA VAL A 1123 19.21 -27.68 18.86
C VAL A 1123 19.84 -26.46 18.19
N LYS A 1124 19.60 -25.28 18.77
CA LYS A 1124 19.96 -23.98 18.23
C LYS A 1124 20.51 -23.07 19.35
N PRO A 1125 21.71 -23.36 19.87
CA PRO A 1125 22.32 -22.52 20.90
C PRO A 1125 22.69 -21.15 20.33
N GLN A 1126 23.11 -21.09 19.06
CA GLN A 1126 23.46 -19.84 18.41
C GLN A 1126 22.27 -19.25 17.63
N LEU A 1127 21.89 -18.01 17.93
CA LEU A 1127 20.89 -17.26 17.20
C LEU A 1127 21.44 -16.92 15.82
N ARG A 1128 21.16 -17.77 14.83
CA ARG A 1128 21.48 -17.54 13.41
C ARG A 1128 20.22 -17.49 12.55
N LYS A 1129 20.29 -16.72 11.46
CA LYS A 1129 19.22 -16.63 10.48
C LYS A 1129 19.09 -17.99 9.77
N ILE A 1130 17.87 -18.51 9.69
CA ILE A 1130 17.60 -19.77 8.99
C ILE A 1130 17.53 -19.47 7.49
N ILE A 1131 18.34 -20.15 6.69
CA ILE A 1131 18.30 -20.06 5.24
C ILE A 1131 17.03 -20.75 4.74
N PRO A 1132 16.21 -20.11 3.89
CA PRO A 1132 15.03 -20.74 3.31
C PRO A 1132 15.41 -21.99 2.52
N GLN A 1133 14.82 -23.13 2.85
CA GLN A 1133 14.91 -24.35 2.08
C GLN A 1133 13.65 -24.50 1.22
N LYS A 1134 13.76 -25.10 0.03
CA LYS A 1134 12.60 -25.42 -0.84
C LYS A 1134 11.79 -26.58 -0.26
N LEU A 1135 11.11 -26.35 0.86
CA LEU A 1135 10.23 -27.30 1.53
C LEU A 1135 8.77 -26.89 1.34
N ASN A 1136 7.87 -27.87 1.31
CA ASN A 1136 6.45 -27.57 1.39
C ASN A 1136 6.06 -27.16 2.81
N ARG A 1137 4.91 -26.50 2.94
CA ARG A 1137 4.43 -25.93 4.21
C ARG A 1137 4.36 -26.97 5.35
N PHE A 1138 3.85 -28.17 5.07
CA PHE A 1138 3.78 -29.26 6.03
C PHE A 1138 5.15 -29.61 6.64
N LYS A 1139 6.18 -29.71 5.81
CA LYS A 1139 7.55 -30.03 6.27
C LYS A 1139 8.14 -28.89 7.09
N GLU A 1140 7.94 -27.63 6.70
CA GLU A 1140 8.41 -26.48 7.47
C GLU A 1140 7.79 -26.41 8.88
N VAL A 1141 6.46 -26.61 8.96
CA VAL A 1141 5.73 -26.61 10.25
C VAL A 1141 6.16 -27.78 11.12
N THR A 1142 6.30 -28.97 10.53
CA THR A 1142 6.79 -30.17 11.24
C THR A 1142 8.17 -29.91 11.84
N ILE A 1143 9.13 -29.37 11.06
CA ILE A 1143 10.49 -29.07 11.54
C ILE A 1143 10.45 -28.03 12.66
N ALA A 1144 9.70 -26.94 12.49
CA ALA A 1144 9.59 -25.91 13.52
C ALA A 1144 9.04 -26.48 14.84
N ARG A 1145 8.02 -27.35 14.78
CA ARG A 1145 7.44 -28.02 15.96
C ARG A 1145 8.40 -29.01 16.63
N LEU A 1146 9.12 -29.80 15.84
CA LEU A 1146 10.14 -30.72 16.34
C LEU A 1146 11.27 -29.95 17.05
N ARG A 1147 11.76 -28.87 16.44
CA ARG A 1147 12.80 -27.99 17.00
C ARG A 1147 12.37 -27.31 18.29
N ILE A 1148 11.17 -26.76 18.32
CA ILE A 1148 10.58 -26.16 19.53
C ILE A 1148 10.32 -27.25 20.60
N GLY A 1149 10.17 -28.51 20.20
CA GLY A 1149 9.81 -29.62 21.07
C GLY A 1149 8.32 -29.65 21.44
N HIS A 1150 7.48 -28.89 20.73
CA HIS A 1150 6.04 -28.80 20.93
C HIS A 1150 5.31 -29.40 19.72
N THR A 1151 4.96 -30.68 19.84
CA THR A 1151 4.20 -31.43 18.82
C THR A 1151 2.79 -31.73 19.31
N TYR A 1152 1.87 -32.11 18.42
CA TYR A 1152 0.52 -32.50 18.86
C TYR A 1152 0.59 -33.70 19.82
N ALA A 1153 1.36 -34.73 19.49
CA ALA A 1153 1.57 -35.92 20.33
C ALA A 1153 1.97 -35.56 21.76
N THR A 1154 2.93 -34.64 21.89
CA THR A 1154 3.59 -34.35 23.17
C THR A 1154 2.86 -33.28 23.99
N HIS A 1155 2.08 -32.39 23.37
CA HIS A 1155 1.48 -31.23 24.04
C HIS A 1155 -0.05 -31.14 23.92
N LYS A 1156 -0.73 -32.12 23.30
CA LYS A 1156 -2.20 -32.19 23.27
C LYS A 1156 -2.77 -32.13 24.70
N HIS A 1157 -2.13 -32.82 25.63
CA HIS A 1157 -2.57 -32.90 27.02
C HIS A 1157 -2.70 -31.52 27.71
N LEU A 1158 -1.80 -30.58 27.42
CA LEU A 1158 -1.90 -29.18 27.88
C LEU A 1158 -3.01 -28.38 27.20
N LEU A 1159 -3.42 -28.78 25.99
CA LEU A 1159 -4.52 -28.15 25.26
C LEU A 1159 -5.89 -28.70 25.70
N THR A 1160 -5.93 -29.95 26.18
CA THR A 1160 -7.16 -30.66 26.59
C THR A 1160 -7.32 -30.82 28.10
N GLY A 1161 -6.30 -30.50 28.90
CA GLY A 1161 -6.30 -30.69 30.35
C GLY A 1161 -6.22 -32.14 30.79
N THR A 1162 -5.51 -32.99 30.05
CA THR A 1162 -5.34 -34.43 30.36
C THR A 1162 -3.92 -34.73 30.85
N ASP A 1163 -3.66 -35.97 31.26
CA ASP A 1163 -2.34 -36.41 31.69
C ASP A 1163 -1.29 -36.40 30.55
N PRO A 1164 -0.01 -36.24 30.88
CA PRO A 1164 1.08 -36.34 29.92
C PRO A 1164 1.07 -37.68 29.16
N PRO A 1165 1.33 -37.65 27.84
CA PRO A 1165 1.38 -38.87 27.03
C PRO A 1165 2.59 -39.71 27.40
N THR A 1166 2.42 -41.03 27.52
CA THR A 1166 3.50 -42.00 27.72
C THR A 1166 3.84 -42.76 26.44
N CYS A 1167 5.06 -43.27 26.36
CA CYS A 1167 5.55 -44.04 25.23
C CYS A 1167 5.00 -45.48 25.29
N ILE A 1168 4.34 -45.93 24.21
CA ILE A 1168 3.80 -47.30 24.11
C ILE A 1168 4.86 -48.40 24.18
N HIS A 1169 6.13 -48.09 23.96
CA HIS A 1169 7.21 -49.07 23.93
C HIS A 1169 7.91 -49.27 25.28
N CYS A 1170 7.91 -48.26 26.15
CA CYS A 1170 8.70 -48.30 27.38
C CYS A 1170 8.03 -47.61 28.59
N GLY A 1171 6.85 -47.03 28.45
CA GLY A 1171 6.10 -46.40 29.55
C GLY A 1171 6.58 -45.00 29.95
N GLU A 1172 7.76 -44.56 29.51
CA GLU A 1172 8.32 -43.23 29.79
C GLU A 1172 7.53 -42.08 29.17
N ASN A 1173 7.74 -40.86 29.69
CA ASN A 1173 7.10 -39.66 29.14
C ASN A 1173 7.46 -39.43 27.66
N LEU A 1174 6.45 -39.28 26.80
CA LEU A 1174 6.64 -39.10 25.37
C LEU A 1174 7.11 -37.68 25.06
N THR A 1175 8.38 -37.55 24.69
CA THR A 1175 8.99 -36.29 24.22
C THR A 1175 9.61 -36.44 22.82
N VAL A 1176 9.96 -35.32 22.18
CA VAL A 1176 10.68 -35.37 20.89
C VAL A 1176 12.08 -35.98 21.05
N LEU A 1177 12.76 -35.67 22.15
CA LEU A 1177 14.07 -36.27 22.47
C LEU A 1177 13.93 -37.78 22.70
N HIS A 1178 12.88 -38.17 23.42
CA HIS A 1178 12.58 -39.57 23.65
C HIS A 1178 12.46 -40.37 22.36
N VAL A 1179 11.69 -39.85 21.39
CA VAL A 1179 11.54 -40.49 20.08
C VAL A 1179 12.87 -40.50 19.30
N LEU A 1180 13.57 -39.36 19.24
CA LEU A 1180 14.75 -39.22 18.38
C LEU A 1180 16.00 -39.93 18.92
N ILE A 1181 16.18 -40.06 20.23
CA ILE A 1181 17.46 -40.50 20.81
C ILE A 1181 17.36 -41.45 22.02
N GLU A 1182 16.33 -41.39 22.88
CA GLU A 1182 16.35 -42.17 24.15
C GLU A 1182 15.62 -43.52 24.06
N CYS A 1183 14.47 -43.60 23.37
CA CYS A 1183 13.56 -44.74 23.46
C CYS A 1183 14.23 -46.07 23.06
N PRO A 1184 14.36 -47.07 23.96
CA PRO A 1184 14.98 -48.36 23.64
C PRO A 1184 14.22 -49.11 22.54
N GLY A 1185 12.89 -49.08 22.57
CA GLY A 1185 12.03 -49.75 21.59
C GLY A 1185 12.15 -49.22 20.16
N LEU A 1186 12.73 -48.03 19.96
CA LEU A 1186 12.97 -47.44 18.64
C LEU A 1186 14.42 -47.57 18.16
N HIS A 1187 15.28 -48.29 18.89
CA HIS A 1187 16.71 -48.41 18.59
C HIS A 1187 16.99 -49.01 17.21
N GLN A 1188 16.32 -50.10 16.82
CA GLN A 1188 16.51 -50.75 15.51
C GLN A 1188 16.13 -49.85 14.33
N GLU A 1189 15.08 -49.05 14.49
CA GLU A 1189 14.67 -48.09 13.46
C GLU A 1189 15.67 -46.93 13.33
N ARG A 1190 16.29 -46.50 14.45
CA ARG A 1190 17.38 -45.51 14.43
C ARG A 1190 18.64 -46.08 13.78
N LEU A 1191 19.04 -47.31 14.11
CA LEU A 1191 20.12 -48.03 13.44
C LEU A 1191 19.90 -48.06 11.93
N THR A 1192 18.69 -48.38 11.49
CA THR A 1192 18.36 -48.50 10.06
C THR A 1192 18.48 -47.17 9.32
N HIS A 1193 17.95 -46.08 9.88
CA HIS A 1193 17.85 -44.78 9.21
C HIS A 1193 19.08 -43.87 9.44
N PHE A 1194 19.86 -44.09 10.50
CA PHE A 1194 20.98 -43.26 10.94
C PHE A 1194 22.22 -44.11 11.26
N ARG A 1195 22.55 -45.06 10.39
CA ARG A 1195 23.68 -46.02 10.55
C ARG A 1195 25.00 -45.35 10.89
N GLU A 1196 25.23 -44.13 10.42
CA GLU A 1196 26.45 -43.37 10.64
C GLU A 1196 26.71 -43.09 12.13
N LEU A 1197 25.66 -42.86 12.94
CA LEU A 1197 25.83 -42.65 14.39
C LEU A 1197 26.50 -43.86 15.04
N TYR A 1198 26.07 -45.05 14.64
CA TYR A 1198 26.51 -46.31 15.23
C TYR A 1198 27.83 -46.78 14.64
N ARG A 1199 28.01 -46.63 13.32
CA ARG A 1199 29.26 -46.96 12.64
C ARG A 1199 30.44 -46.14 13.17
N TYR A 1200 30.24 -44.85 13.43
CA TYR A 1200 31.28 -43.94 13.89
C TYR A 1200 31.24 -43.67 15.41
N ARG A 1201 30.39 -44.38 16.16
CA ARG A 1201 30.20 -44.22 17.61
C ARG A 1201 29.96 -42.76 18.04
N ILE A 1202 29.19 -42.02 17.24
CA ILE A 1202 28.83 -40.62 17.52
C ILE A 1202 27.70 -40.63 18.55
N PRO A 1203 27.86 -39.95 19.71
CA PRO A 1203 26.81 -39.84 20.71
C PRO A 1203 25.54 -39.21 20.13
N PRO A 1204 24.36 -39.82 20.36
CA PRO A 1204 23.11 -39.29 19.82
C PRO A 1204 22.77 -37.94 20.46
N HIS A 1205 22.63 -36.90 19.65
CA HIS A 1205 22.32 -35.54 20.10
C HIS A 1205 21.26 -34.90 19.18
N PRO A 1206 20.26 -34.16 19.70
CA PRO A 1206 19.15 -33.64 18.89
C PRO A 1206 19.60 -32.68 17.77
N ALA A 1207 20.71 -31.96 17.96
CA ALA A 1207 21.28 -31.09 16.93
C ALA A 1207 21.72 -31.86 15.67
N LEU A 1208 22.08 -33.15 15.77
CA LEU A 1208 22.46 -33.97 14.60
C LEU A 1208 21.29 -34.18 13.64
N PHE A 1209 20.06 -34.15 14.16
CA PHE A 1209 18.82 -34.36 13.40
C PHE A 1209 18.14 -33.05 13.01
N LEU A 1210 18.13 -32.07 13.91
CA LEU A 1210 17.24 -30.92 13.83
C LEU A 1210 17.96 -29.58 13.64
N SER A 1211 19.29 -29.49 13.78
CA SER A 1211 19.98 -28.21 13.59
C SER A 1211 19.95 -27.72 12.14
N ILE A 1212 20.45 -26.50 11.89
CA ILE A 1212 20.57 -25.97 10.51
C ILE A 1212 21.65 -26.75 9.75
N ASP A 1213 22.72 -27.12 10.45
CA ASP A 1213 23.87 -27.86 9.94
C ASP A 1213 23.75 -29.36 10.29
N SER A 1214 22.52 -29.89 10.25
CA SER A 1214 22.23 -31.26 10.67
C SER A 1214 23.04 -32.27 9.86
N MET A 1215 23.67 -33.23 10.54
CA MET A 1215 24.45 -34.30 9.90
C MET A 1215 23.59 -35.14 8.93
N PHE A 1216 22.30 -35.30 9.23
CA PHE A 1216 21.39 -36.08 8.41
C PHE A 1216 20.54 -35.22 7.49
N ASN A 1217 20.33 -35.69 6.26
CA ASN A 1217 19.38 -35.07 5.34
C ASN A 1217 17.95 -35.21 5.89
N LEU A 1218 17.18 -34.12 5.83
CA LEU A 1218 15.76 -34.08 6.23
C LEU A 1218 14.92 -35.22 5.64
N LYS A 1219 15.21 -35.70 4.41
CA LYS A 1219 14.49 -36.85 3.83
C LYS A 1219 14.55 -38.09 4.72
N ARG A 1220 15.72 -38.39 5.31
CA ARG A 1220 15.89 -39.55 6.20
C ARG A 1220 15.13 -39.36 7.50
N LEU A 1221 15.18 -38.15 8.08
CA LEU A 1221 14.38 -37.80 9.25
C LEU A 1221 12.88 -38.00 9.01
N PHE A 1222 12.34 -37.50 7.89
CA PHE A 1222 10.93 -37.69 7.57
C PHE A 1222 10.56 -39.17 7.34
N SER A 1223 11.45 -39.96 6.72
CA SER A 1223 11.26 -41.41 6.54
C SER A 1223 11.18 -42.13 7.89
N TYR A 1224 12.15 -41.85 8.78
CA TYR A 1224 12.17 -42.40 10.14
C TYR A 1224 10.88 -42.05 10.90
N LEU A 1225 10.51 -40.77 10.92
CA LEU A 1225 9.30 -40.29 11.62
C LEU A 1225 8.01 -40.93 11.08
N ALA A 1226 7.95 -41.21 9.77
CA ALA A 1226 6.82 -41.90 9.17
C ALA A 1226 6.77 -43.37 9.61
N LYS A 1227 7.93 -44.05 9.62
CA LYS A 1227 8.05 -45.47 10.00
C LYS A 1227 7.67 -45.72 11.45
N VAL A 1228 8.02 -44.81 12.36
CA VAL A 1228 7.66 -44.89 13.79
C VAL A 1228 6.28 -44.29 14.11
N ASN A 1229 5.46 -44.01 13.10
CA ASN A 1229 4.12 -43.38 13.20
C ASN A 1229 4.07 -42.02 13.94
N PHE A 1230 5.21 -41.37 14.19
CA PHE A 1230 5.25 -40.09 14.89
C PHE A 1230 4.93 -38.90 13.96
N LEU A 1231 5.19 -39.02 12.65
CA LEU A 1231 5.01 -37.92 11.68
C LEU A 1231 3.56 -37.39 11.65
N ALA A 1232 2.57 -38.29 11.67
CA ALA A 1232 1.16 -37.92 11.73
C ALA A 1232 0.80 -37.27 13.08
N MET A 1233 1.46 -37.69 14.15
CA MET A 1233 1.28 -37.17 15.51
C MET A 1233 1.99 -35.83 15.74
N VAL A 1234 2.88 -35.38 14.84
CA VAL A 1234 3.44 -34.01 14.94
C VAL A 1234 2.41 -32.94 14.60
N SER A 1235 1.53 -33.26 13.67
CA SER A 1235 0.80 -32.27 12.89
C SER A 1235 -0.73 -32.36 12.96
N PHE A 1236 -1.28 -33.34 13.69
CA PHE A 1236 -2.70 -33.75 13.61
C PHE A 1236 -3.69 -32.59 13.44
N HIS A 1237 -4.59 -32.77 12.46
CA HIS A 1237 -5.48 -31.75 11.93
C HIS A 1237 -6.93 -32.06 12.34
N PRO A 1238 -7.63 -31.19 13.10
CA PRO A 1238 -9.07 -31.31 13.29
C PRO A 1238 -9.78 -30.76 12.05
N SER A 1239 -9.77 -31.49 10.93
CA SER A 1239 -10.51 -31.10 9.73
C SER A 1239 -11.41 -32.22 9.24
N HIS A 1240 -12.47 -32.48 10.01
CA HIS A 1240 -13.66 -33.17 9.50
C HIS A 1240 -14.95 -32.32 9.57
N GLN A 1241 -14.96 -31.09 10.13
CA GLN A 1241 -16.25 -30.40 10.35
C GLN A 1241 -16.39 -28.89 10.06
N ALA A 1242 -15.38 -28.16 9.58
CA ALA A 1242 -15.58 -26.74 9.24
C ALA A 1242 -15.36 -26.46 7.75
N GLY A 1243 -16.47 -26.32 7.01
CA GLY A 1243 -16.48 -25.84 5.63
C GLY A 1243 -16.02 -24.38 5.53
N PRO A 1244 -15.56 -23.91 4.36
CA PRO A 1244 -15.19 -22.52 4.18
C PRO A 1244 -16.45 -21.67 4.01
N HIS A 1245 -16.94 -21.09 5.11
CA HIS A 1245 -17.74 -19.88 5.06
C HIS A 1245 -16.82 -18.69 5.31
N VAL A 1246 -16.26 -18.15 4.23
CA VAL A 1246 -15.65 -16.81 4.15
C VAL A 1246 -16.33 -16.05 3.03
#